data_AF-A0A6M8VDJ9-F1
#
_entry.id   AF-A0A6M8VDJ9-F1
#
_cell.length_a   1.000
_cell.length_b   1.000
_cell.length_c   1.000
_cell.angle_alpha   90.00
_cell.angle_beta   90.00
_cell.angle_gamma   90.00
#
_symmetry.space_group_name_H-M   'P 1'
#
loop_
_entity.id
_entity.type
_entity.pdbx_description
1 polymer ?
#
loop_
_entity_poly.entity_id
_entity_poly.type
_entity_poly.pdbx_seq_one_letter_code
_entity_poly.pdbx_strand_id
1 'polypeptide(L)'
;MILFRSHTGTDKPFYLAALIFCATIGPATAATFTVTNAGDAGTGSLRQAILEANAAPGADLIAFAIPGAGPHQILPTSPLPAVTDPVVIDALTQSGADCSSWPPTLQVELDGTNLTGVIYGLRLSGGASTVRGLVINSFRDASNDAAGILIDSDGNTVECSFIGTDPAGASGGFALRNEFGIVIDGAADNLIGGTTPAARNLISNSDEDGVRLRNGATGNLVSGNYIGTNAAGDGSIENGNSGVYVLGAPGNLIGGDDRDAGVCNNSCNLISGNDDNGIEIYEDGGDDTVIQGNFIGVDISGAVALPNEDDGIMIDLGIGTVGHGGHLVGGATGAGVCSGPCNLISGNDEHAIRVDDTILRDVTIQGNFIGTNATGDAAVPNGDGGLKIDGNDHLIGGAAPGLGNLISGNGDIGVELQGIGIVAQGNLIGTAIDGMTPLGNSDSGVRVSESGHLVGGTGAGEGNIIAYNLKDGIGHTRNIGAPSNARNSFLGNSIHANGLLGIDLGLNGPTGNDTGDGDTGENDLQNFPVLDDIPTTTGSGTTSVSGSLNSLSNTDFRLEFFATEACDPSGFGEARTLIGTSTVTTNGSGDAIFDETFVTTGVPAGWVVTSTATRLGLGGEPLDTSELSQCAPLSGSPVVTTTAEDGPGSLAAAIGFANTSNGTDVISFDIDAASDPNCNVSTGVCILQGFQPPTITSTVIVDGLTQPGASCNAWPPTLKIQIEGRLILEGNASLVRGISVFAISLDGTNHTVRCSFVGTEATGTAPIPDFGGGVFTVNGSGHMIGGVSETDRNLISGHTSVGMRISSSGSVVQGNFIGTDVTGMNSLPNAFRGVQIVSAIGGAAGAITFGGSEGTTPGGPCTGACNLVSGNGNTAIEITSVSGVTVAGNLVGTDVTGAAPLPNLGTGLLIRADDNIVGGIDAAAANRIAHNGDVGVIVRSGAMDGIGNRILRNIVHSNAGPGIDLGDDGMTANDPGDADEGANRLQNTPEILSVTGDDASTLAIAYLVPSDTGNSAYPLRIEFFLADADGEEGARFLGADSYAAGEAGQQGTVMFSPVSAVQDGDLVLATATDADGNTSEFSGAVASVGGAAPQTIFADRFEGAARR
;
A
#
# COMPACT_ATOMS: atom_id res chain seq x y z
N MET A 1 -17.70 -39.79 -2.08
CA MET A 1 -16.35 -40.28 -1.68
C MET A 1 -15.47 -39.05 -1.51
N ILE A 2 -15.57 -38.39 -0.35
CA ILE A 2 -14.74 -37.27 0.10
C ILE A 2 -14.57 -37.46 1.62
N LEU A 3 -13.35 -37.27 2.11
CA LEU A 3 -12.91 -37.58 3.47
C LEU A 3 -13.40 -36.54 4.48
N PHE A 4 -14.11 -36.97 5.53
CA PHE A 4 -14.15 -36.23 6.80
C PHE A 4 -12.93 -36.64 7.66
N ARG A 5 -12.09 -35.66 8.02
CA ARG A 5 -11.17 -35.76 9.17
C ARG A 5 -11.86 -35.06 10.35
N SER A 6 -12.39 -35.83 11.30
CA SER A 6 -12.64 -35.32 12.65
C SER A 6 -11.45 -35.66 13.56
N HIS A 7 -10.95 -34.67 14.30
CA HIS A 7 -9.95 -34.85 15.35
C HIS A 7 -10.66 -35.09 16.69
N THR A 8 -10.73 -36.37 17.03
CA THR A 8 -10.54 -36.99 18.36
C THR A 8 -11.08 -36.29 19.62
N GLY A 9 -12.04 -36.97 20.29
CA GLY A 9 -12.45 -36.66 21.67
C GLY A 9 -13.31 -37.73 22.36
N THR A 10 -12.81 -38.97 22.46
CA THR A 10 -13.24 -40.07 23.38
C THR A 10 -14.51 -40.89 23.07
N ASP A 11 -14.35 -41.91 22.23
CA ASP A 11 -15.31 -43.02 22.08
C ASP A 11 -15.16 -44.09 23.19
N LYS A 12 -16.29 -44.47 23.81
CA LYS A 12 -16.54 -45.83 24.30
C LYS A 12 -17.50 -46.52 23.34
N PRO A 13 -17.29 -47.79 22.95
CA PRO A 13 -18.04 -48.42 21.88
C PRO A 13 -19.31 -49.09 22.41
N PHE A 14 -20.43 -48.95 21.71
CA PHE A 14 -21.53 -49.89 21.79
C PHE A 14 -22.21 -50.08 20.43
N TYR A 15 -22.42 -51.36 20.10
CA TYR A 15 -23.22 -51.95 19.02
C TYR A 15 -22.58 -52.18 17.65
N LEU A 16 -21.84 -53.29 17.57
CA LEU A 16 -21.94 -54.23 16.44
C LEU A 16 -22.77 -55.44 16.90
N ALA A 17 -23.99 -55.61 16.35
CA ALA A 17 -24.57 -56.91 15.98
C ALA A 17 -26.07 -56.79 15.66
N ALA A 18 -26.42 -56.88 14.37
CA ALA A 18 -27.52 -57.73 13.91
C ALA A 18 -27.43 -57.90 12.39
N LEU A 19 -26.90 -59.05 11.96
CA LEU A 19 -27.06 -59.58 10.62
C LEU A 19 -27.99 -60.80 10.75
N ILE A 20 -28.82 -61.02 9.71
CA ILE A 20 -29.66 -62.21 9.40
C ILE A 20 -31.18 -61.99 9.60
N PHE A 21 -31.89 -61.63 8.52
CA PHE A 21 -32.64 -62.59 7.70
C PHE A 21 -32.94 -61.98 6.32
N CYS A 22 -32.12 -62.32 5.33
CA CYS A 22 -32.36 -61.95 3.93
C CYS A 22 -33.41 -62.93 3.36
N ALA A 23 -34.67 -62.51 3.38
CA ALA A 23 -35.68 -63.05 2.48
C ALA A 23 -35.52 -62.32 1.14
N THR A 24 -35.36 -63.09 0.06
CA THR A 24 -35.26 -62.60 -1.31
C THR A 24 -36.55 -61.87 -1.71
N ILE A 25 -36.56 -60.55 -1.62
CA ILE A 25 -37.47 -59.68 -2.36
C ILE A 25 -36.63 -59.13 -3.51
N GLY A 26 -36.99 -59.45 -4.76
CA GLY A 26 -36.35 -58.84 -5.93
C GLY A 26 -36.56 -57.32 -5.88
N PRO A 27 -35.73 -56.52 -6.59
CA PRO A 27 -35.96 -55.07 -6.67
C PRO A 27 -37.38 -54.84 -7.18
N ALA A 28 -38.25 -54.30 -6.32
CA ALA A 28 -39.53 -53.78 -6.76
C ALA A 28 -39.22 -52.66 -7.74
N THR A 29 -39.65 -52.81 -8.99
CA THR A 29 -39.60 -51.73 -9.96
C THR A 29 -40.56 -50.64 -9.48
N ALA A 30 -40.05 -49.43 -9.23
CA ALA A 30 -40.86 -48.25 -8.88
C ALA A 30 -42.06 -48.16 -9.83
N ALA A 31 -43.28 -48.04 -9.29
CA ALA A 31 -44.44 -47.84 -10.14
C ALA A 31 -44.37 -46.42 -10.73
N THR A 32 -44.80 -46.26 -11.98
CA THR A 32 -44.87 -44.94 -12.63
C THR A 32 -46.32 -44.60 -12.94
N PHE A 33 -46.80 -43.51 -12.36
CA PHE A 33 -48.14 -42.98 -12.57
C PHE A 33 -48.05 -41.68 -13.36
N THR A 34 -48.63 -41.64 -14.56
CA THR A 34 -48.48 -40.50 -15.46
C THR A 34 -49.71 -39.59 -15.45
N VAL A 35 -49.49 -38.33 -15.08
CA VAL A 35 -50.43 -37.22 -15.24
C VAL A 35 -50.48 -36.83 -16.72
N THR A 36 -51.64 -36.99 -17.34
CA THR A 36 -51.87 -36.77 -18.79
C THR A 36 -52.94 -35.72 -19.07
N ASN A 37 -53.58 -35.16 -18.04
CA ASN A 37 -54.49 -34.04 -18.16
C ASN A 37 -54.47 -33.17 -16.90
N ALA A 38 -54.89 -31.92 -17.06
CA ALA A 38 -54.94 -30.93 -15.99
C ALA A 38 -56.29 -30.90 -15.23
N GLY A 39 -57.11 -31.95 -15.37
CA GLY A 39 -58.38 -32.04 -14.66
C GLY A 39 -58.17 -32.32 -13.17
N ASP A 40 -59.13 -31.88 -12.34
CA ASP A 40 -59.10 -32.08 -10.87
C ASP A 40 -59.13 -33.56 -10.44
N ALA A 41 -59.81 -34.42 -11.19
CA ALA A 41 -60.02 -35.83 -10.83
C ALA A 41 -60.20 -36.74 -12.05
N GLY A 42 -60.11 -38.05 -11.81
CA GLY A 42 -60.25 -39.09 -12.83
C GLY A 42 -58.92 -39.55 -13.42
N THR A 43 -58.94 -40.60 -14.24
CA THR A 43 -57.73 -41.19 -14.82
C THR A 43 -56.86 -40.14 -15.52
N GLY A 44 -55.57 -40.13 -15.19
CA GLY A 44 -54.60 -39.19 -15.76
C GLY A 44 -54.54 -37.81 -15.09
N SER A 45 -55.31 -37.55 -14.03
CA SER A 45 -55.15 -36.35 -13.19
C SER A 45 -54.05 -36.54 -12.14
N LEU A 46 -53.48 -35.45 -11.63
CA LEU A 46 -52.53 -35.47 -10.51
C LEU A 46 -53.14 -36.13 -9.26
N ARG A 47 -54.39 -35.79 -8.94
CA ARG A 47 -55.14 -36.41 -7.83
C ARG A 47 -55.16 -37.93 -7.93
N GLN A 48 -55.48 -38.46 -9.11
CA GLN A 48 -55.54 -39.90 -9.32
C GLN A 48 -54.15 -40.54 -9.23
N ALA A 49 -53.10 -39.88 -9.75
CA ALA A 49 -51.74 -40.36 -9.63
C ALA A 49 -51.25 -40.44 -8.16
N ILE A 50 -51.60 -39.46 -7.33
CA ILE A 50 -51.31 -39.49 -5.88
C ILE A 50 -52.03 -40.66 -5.20
N LEU A 51 -53.32 -40.86 -5.50
CA LEU A 51 -54.08 -41.99 -4.92
C LEU A 51 -53.49 -43.35 -5.32
N GLU A 52 -52.99 -43.46 -6.55
CA GLU A 52 -52.36 -44.68 -7.06
C GLU A 52 -50.99 -44.92 -6.42
N ALA A 53 -50.16 -43.87 -6.28
CA ALA A 53 -48.89 -43.93 -5.56
C ALA A 53 -49.10 -44.32 -4.09
N ASN A 54 -50.04 -43.69 -3.39
CA ASN A 54 -50.37 -44.05 -2.00
C ASN A 54 -50.84 -45.51 -1.82
N ALA A 55 -51.34 -46.14 -2.89
CA ALA A 55 -51.81 -47.53 -2.87
C ALA A 55 -50.73 -48.54 -3.30
N ALA A 56 -49.61 -48.06 -3.86
CA ALA A 56 -48.49 -48.85 -4.32
C ALA A 56 -47.34 -48.75 -3.31
N PRO A 57 -46.91 -49.86 -2.68
CA PRO A 57 -45.87 -49.78 -1.65
C PRO A 57 -44.48 -49.51 -2.22
N GLY A 58 -43.78 -48.54 -1.65
CA GLY A 58 -42.38 -48.22 -1.93
C GLY A 58 -42.22 -47.03 -2.87
N ALA A 59 -40.98 -46.56 -3.01
CA ALA A 59 -40.68 -45.35 -3.77
C ALA A 59 -41.19 -45.41 -5.23
N ASP A 60 -42.22 -44.61 -5.51
CA ASP A 60 -42.88 -44.50 -6.81
C ASP A 60 -42.49 -43.22 -7.57
N LEU A 61 -42.89 -43.14 -8.83
CA LEU A 61 -42.71 -41.96 -9.69
C LEU A 61 -44.06 -41.45 -10.19
N ILE A 62 -44.39 -40.20 -9.87
CA ILE A 62 -45.45 -39.44 -10.54
C ILE A 62 -44.80 -38.60 -11.65
N ALA A 63 -45.07 -38.98 -12.90
CA ALA A 63 -44.56 -38.31 -14.10
C ALA A 63 -45.66 -37.48 -14.77
N PHE A 64 -45.30 -36.48 -15.58
CA PHE A 64 -46.18 -35.56 -16.27
C PHE A 64 -45.95 -35.65 -17.79
N ALA A 65 -47.05 -35.78 -18.53
CA ALA A 65 -47.08 -35.82 -19.99
C ALA A 65 -48.41 -35.25 -20.51
N ILE A 66 -48.77 -34.06 -20.04
CA ILE A 66 -49.98 -33.34 -20.44
C ILE A 66 -49.81 -32.85 -21.89
N PRO A 67 -50.73 -33.18 -22.81
CA PRO A 67 -50.63 -32.75 -24.20
C PRO A 67 -50.88 -31.25 -24.39
N GLY A 68 -50.07 -30.60 -25.23
CA GLY A 68 -50.23 -29.19 -25.62
C GLY A 68 -48.95 -28.38 -25.37
N ALA A 69 -49.01 -27.07 -25.64
CA ALA A 69 -48.01 -26.14 -25.15
C ALA A 69 -48.34 -25.78 -23.69
N GLY A 70 -47.35 -25.79 -22.81
CA GLY A 70 -47.48 -25.31 -21.43
C GLY A 70 -47.24 -23.80 -21.29
N PRO A 71 -47.21 -23.28 -20.06
CA PRO A 71 -47.38 -24.02 -18.80
C PRO A 71 -48.81 -24.57 -18.63
N HIS A 72 -48.93 -25.75 -18.04
CA HIS A 72 -50.20 -26.45 -17.81
C HIS A 72 -50.67 -26.20 -16.37
N GLN A 73 -51.79 -25.49 -16.24
CA GLN A 73 -52.41 -25.19 -14.94
C GLN A 73 -53.34 -26.31 -14.49
N ILE A 74 -53.01 -26.93 -13.36
CA ILE A 74 -53.84 -27.86 -12.62
C ILE A 74 -54.56 -27.04 -11.55
N LEU A 75 -55.90 -27.01 -11.63
CA LEU A 75 -56.77 -26.21 -10.78
C LEU A 75 -57.65 -27.14 -9.91
N PRO A 76 -57.19 -27.58 -8.73
CA PRO A 76 -57.99 -28.45 -7.88
C PRO A 76 -59.28 -27.76 -7.42
N THR A 77 -60.38 -28.52 -7.37
CA THR A 77 -61.68 -28.02 -6.85
C THR A 77 -61.99 -28.54 -5.45
N SER A 78 -61.12 -29.40 -4.92
CA SER A 78 -61.11 -29.89 -3.55
C SER A 78 -59.66 -30.15 -3.12
N PRO A 79 -59.33 -30.22 -1.81
CA PRO A 79 -57.97 -30.49 -1.36
C PRO A 79 -57.40 -31.75 -2.00
N LEU A 80 -56.14 -31.73 -2.45
CA LEU A 80 -55.46 -32.92 -2.94
C LEU A 80 -55.26 -33.93 -1.79
N PRO A 81 -55.26 -35.25 -2.07
CA PRO A 81 -54.94 -36.25 -1.06
C PRO A 81 -53.51 -36.03 -0.54
N ALA A 82 -53.29 -36.24 0.76
CA ALA A 82 -51.94 -36.28 1.31
C ALA A 82 -51.14 -37.42 0.65
N VAL A 83 -49.85 -37.19 0.43
CA VAL A 83 -48.89 -38.20 -0.02
C VAL A 83 -48.49 -39.03 1.20
N THR A 84 -48.89 -40.31 1.24
CA THR A 84 -48.73 -41.19 2.41
C THR A 84 -47.75 -42.33 2.17
N ASP A 85 -47.19 -42.45 0.98
CA ASP A 85 -46.11 -43.39 0.62
C ASP A 85 -44.98 -42.63 -0.08
N PRO A 86 -43.71 -43.03 0.07
CA PRO A 86 -42.59 -42.37 -0.59
C PRO A 86 -42.78 -42.24 -2.10
N VAL A 87 -42.65 -41.03 -2.64
CA VAL A 87 -42.86 -40.77 -4.07
C VAL A 87 -41.96 -39.67 -4.60
N VAL A 88 -41.52 -39.81 -5.84
CA VAL A 88 -40.94 -38.71 -6.62
C VAL A 88 -42.03 -38.09 -7.48
N ILE A 89 -42.45 -36.87 -7.15
CA ILE A 89 -43.31 -36.04 -7.99
C ILE A 89 -42.41 -35.23 -8.92
N ASP A 90 -42.29 -35.69 -10.16
CA ASP A 90 -41.30 -35.17 -11.13
C ASP A 90 -41.97 -34.46 -12.30
N ALA A 91 -42.26 -33.17 -12.14
CA ALA A 91 -42.81 -32.36 -13.22
C ALA A 91 -41.80 -32.04 -14.32
N LEU A 92 -40.51 -32.36 -14.16
CA LEU A 92 -39.50 -32.24 -15.22
C LEU A 92 -39.65 -33.29 -16.32
N THR A 93 -40.46 -34.32 -16.07
CA THR A 93 -40.85 -35.27 -17.12
C THR A 93 -41.81 -34.65 -18.14
N GLN A 94 -42.44 -33.51 -17.84
CA GLN A 94 -43.26 -32.76 -18.79
C GLN A 94 -42.39 -32.19 -19.92
N SER A 95 -42.85 -32.35 -21.16
CA SER A 95 -42.11 -31.86 -22.32
C SER A 95 -41.89 -30.35 -22.27
N GLY A 96 -40.64 -29.92 -22.39
CA GLY A 96 -40.24 -28.51 -22.35
C GLY A 96 -39.87 -27.98 -20.96
N ALA A 97 -39.93 -28.81 -19.91
CA ALA A 97 -39.41 -28.47 -18.60
C ALA A 97 -37.89 -28.76 -18.52
N ASP A 98 -37.12 -27.88 -17.88
CA ASP A 98 -35.66 -27.99 -17.74
C ASP A 98 -35.17 -27.23 -16.50
N CYS A 99 -34.35 -27.89 -15.68
CA CYS A 99 -33.69 -27.34 -14.50
C CYS A 99 -32.16 -27.28 -14.62
N SER A 100 -31.60 -27.66 -15.77
CA SER A 100 -30.15 -27.67 -15.96
C SER A 100 -29.51 -26.28 -15.96
N SER A 101 -30.33 -25.23 -16.13
CA SER A 101 -29.94 -23.82 -16.00
C SER A 101 -30.91 -23.06 -15.10
N TRP A 102 -30.40 -22.05 -14.39
CA TRP A 102 -31.22 -21.11 -13.63
C TRP A 102 -31.38 -19.79 -14.41
N PRO A 103 -32.59 -19.19 -14.49
CA PRO A 103 -33.87 -19.75 -14.02
C PRO A 103 -34.31 -20.99 -14.79
N PRO A 104 -34.98 -21.97 -14.16
CA PRO A 104 -35.51 -23.15 -14.83
C PRO A 104 -36.67 -22.78 -15.77
N THR A 105 -36.94 -23.63 -16.74
CA THR A 105 -38.21 -23.60 -17.49
C THR A 105 -39.16 -24.60 -16.85
N LEU A 106 -40.22 -24.12 -16.19
CA LEU A 106 -41.23 -24.97 -15.55
C LEU A 106 -42.53 -24.98 -16.37
N GLN A 107 -43.13 -26.16 -16.54
CA GLN A 107 -44.27 -26.37 -17.46
C GLN A 107 -45.54 -26.84 -16.76
N VAL A 108 -45.52 -27.00 -15.44
CA VAL A 108 -46.67 -27.48 -14.67
C VAL A 108 -46.87 -26.54 -13.50
N GLU A 109 -48.07 -25.95 -13.43
CA GLU A 109 -48.49 -25.08 -12.34
C GLU A 109 -49.64 -25.74 -11.58
N LEU A 110 -49.50 -25.82 -10.26
CA LEU A 110 -50.53 -26.23 -9.33
C LEU A 110 -51.10 -24.98 -8.67
N ASP A 111 -52.36 -24.67 -8.96
CA ASP A 111 -53.00 -23.40 -8.59
C ASP A 111 -54.26 -23.66 -7.73
N GLY A 112 -54.23 -23.14 -6.49
CA GLY A 112 -55.27 -23.29 -5.49
C GLY A 112 -56.47 -22.35 -5.60
N THR A 113 -56.55 -21.45 -6.60
CA THR A 113 -57.57 -20.39 -6.72
C THR A 113 -59.04 -20.85 -6.62
N ASN A 114 -59.35 -22.12 -6.94
CA ASN A 114 -60.70 -22.68 -6.90
C ASN A 114 -61.07 -23.34 -5.56
N LEU A 115 -60.20 -23.30 -4.56
CA LEU A 115 -60.40 -23.95 -3.27
C LEU A 115 -60.99 -23.02 -2.20
N THR A 116 -61.64 -23.61 -1.19
CA THR A 116 -62.18 -22.91 -0.01
C THR A 116 -61.93 -23.72 1.27
N GLY A 117 -61.25 -23.16 2.28
CA GLY A 117 -60.92 -23.82 3.58
C GLY A 117 -59.41 -24.11 3.75
N VAL A 118 -59.00 -24.79 4.83
CA VAL A 118 -57.58 -25.18 5.05
C VAL A 118 -57.10 -26.05 3.90
N ILE A 119 -56.08 -25.57 3.18
CA ILE A 119 -55.61 -26.17 1.94
C ILE A 119 -54.10 -26.14 1.83
N TYR A 120 -53.55 -27.26 1.39
CA TYR A 120 -52.16 -27.40 1.02
C TYR A 120 -52.08 -27.69 -0.47
N GLY A 121 -51.11 -27.10 -1.17
CA GLY A 121 -50.81 -27.52 -2.53
C GLY A 121 -50.40 -28.99 -2.54
N LEU A 122 -49.41 -29.34 -1.73
CA LEU A 122 -49.03 -30.71 -1.44
C LEU A 122 -48.85 -30.90 0.07
N ARG A 123 -49.28 -32.06 0.59
CA ARG A 123 -49.00 -32.49 1.96
C ARG A 123 -48.22 -33.80 1.93
N LEU A 124 -47.00 -33.81 2.47
CA LEU A 124 -46.08 -34.95 2.48
C LEU A 124 -46.07 -35.62 3.86
N SER A 125 -46.80 -36.74 3.97
CA SER A 125 -47.00 -37.49 5.22
C SER A 125 -46.41 -38.91 5.21
N GLY A 126 -45.85 -39.35 4.07
CA GLY A 126 -45.24 -40.68 3.91
C GLY A 126 -43.73 -40.75 4.17
N GLY A 127 -43.07 -39.60 4.20
CA GLY A 127 -41.61 -39.45 4.26
C GLY A 127 -40.90 -39.79 2.95
N ALA A 128 -39.59 -39.56 2.91
CA ALA A 128 -38.70 -39.95 1.80
C ALA A 128 -39.20 -39.62 0.38
N SER A 129 -39.97 -38.53 0.25
CA SER A 129 -40.56 -38.10 -1.02
C SER A 129 -39.76 -36.95 -1.63
N THR A 130 -39.76 -36.83 -2.95
CA THR A 130 -39.14 -35.71 -3.68
C THR A 130 -40.18 -34.96 -4.48
N VAL A 131 -40.22 -33.64 -4.36
CA VAL A 131 -41.06 -32.75 -5.17
C VAL A 131 -40.15 -31.90 -6.03
N ARG A 132 -40.33 -31.92 -7.36
CA ARG A 132 -39.58 -31.05 -8.26
C ARG A 132 -40.27 -30.65 -9.55
N GLY A 133 -39.88 -29.48 -10.07
CA GLY A 133 -40.29 -28.96 -11.37
C GLY A 133 -41.67 -28.32 -11.40
N LEU A 134 -42.24 -28.00 -10.23
CA LEU A 134 -43.58 -27.45 -10.09
C LEU A 134 -43.54 -25.94 -9.85
N VAL A 135 -44.54 -25.24 -10.40
CA VAL A 135 -44.97 -23.92 -9.92
C VAL A 135 -46.15 -24.15 -8.98
N ILE A 136 -46.17 -23.57 -7.77
CA ILE A 136 -47.23 -23.79 -6.77
C ILE A 136 -47.74 -22.45 -6.22
N ASN A 137 -49.00 -22.14 -6.49
CA ASN A 137 -49.59 -20.81 -6.23
C ASN A 137 -50.98 -20.89 -5.61
N SER A 138 -51.38 -19.79 -4.97
CA SER A 138 -52.76 -19.51 -4.55
C SER A 138 -53.35 -20.49 -3.50
N PHE A 139 -52.51 -21.10 -2.66
CA PHE A 139 -52.95 -21.91 -1.52
C PHE A 139 -53.06 -21.07 -0.25
N ARG A 140 -54.27 -20.62 0.05
CA ARG A 140 -54.60 -19.75 1.18
C ARG A 140 -55.89 -20.14 1.88
N ASP A 141 -56.00 -19.82 3.16
CA ASP A 141 -57.22 -20.00 3.92
C ASP A 141 -57.48 -18.79 4.83
N ALA A 142 -58.61 -18.80 5.55
CA ALA A 142 -58.95 -17.72 6.49
C ALA A 142 -58.45 -18.00 7.93
N SER A 143 -57.74 -19.12 8.13
CA SER A 143 -57.21 -19.57 9.41
C SER A 143 -55.71 -19.35 9.54
N ASN A 144 -55.06 -18.86 8.48
CA ASN A 144 -53.62 -18.66 8.38
C ASN A 144 -52.82 -19.95 8.65
N ASP A 145 -53.29 -21.08 8.13
CA ASP A 145 -52.63 -22.39 8.30
C ASP A 145 -52.49 -23.17 6.99
N ALA A 146 -52.75 -22.53 5.85
CA ALA A 146 -52.56 -23.08 4.51
C ALA A 146 -51.08 -22.98 4.07
N ALA A 147 -50.64 -23.77 3.10
CA ALA A 147 -49.27 -23.65 2.56
C ALA A 147 -49.19 -24.11 1.11
N GLY A 148 -48.21 -23.62 0.36
CA GLY A 148 -47.85 -24.22 -0.92
C GLY A 148 -47.49 -25.71 -0.74
N ILE A 149 -46.58 -25.99 0.20
CA ILE A 149 -46.21 -27.36 0.60
C ILE A 149 -46.21 -27.47 2.13
N LEU A 150 -46.90 -28.48 2.66
CA LEU A 150 -46.78 -28.93 4.05
C LEU A 150 -46.00 -30.24 4.12
N ILE A 151 -45.00 -30.30 4.99
CA ILE A 151 -44.19 -31.50 5.26
C ILE A 151 -44.38 -31.87 6.73
N ASP A 152 -45.05 -33.00 6.98
CA ASP A 152 -45.31 -33.55 8.32
C ASP A 152 -44.75 -34.98 8.46
N SER A 153 -43.67 -35.26 7.74
CA SER A 153 -42.93 -36.53 7.74
C SER A 153 -41.45 -36.33 7.42
N ASP A 154 -40.62 -37.31 7.74
CA ASP A 154 -39.16 -37.18 7.68
C ASP A 154 -38.55 -37.46 6.30
N GLY A 155 -37.37 -36.90 6.04
CA GLY A 155 -36.51 -37.30 4.92
C GLY A 155 -36.98 -36.88 3.52
N ASN A 156 -37.84 -35.85 3.41
CA ASN A 156 -38.34 -35.36 2.14
C ASN A 156 -37.37 -34.37 1.48
N THR A 157 -37.53 -34.16 0.16
CA THR A 157 -36.75 -33.20 -0.62
C THR A 157 -37.68 -32.35 -1.48
N VAL A 158 -37.51 -31.02 -1.43
CA VAL A 158 -38.15 -30.09 -2.35
C VAL A 158 -37.06 -29.40 -3.15
N GLU A 159 -37.04 -29.59 -4.47
CA GLU A 159 -36.00 -29.05 -5.35
C GLU A 159 -36.59 -28.50 -6.66
N CYS A 160 -35.87 -27.59 -7.33
CA CYS A 160 -36.27 -26.98 -8.61
C CYS A 160 -37.76 -26.59 -8.74
N SER A 161 -38.29 -25.90 -7.73
CA SER A 161 -39.69 -25.50 -7.70
C SER A 161 -39.84 -23.99 -7.50
N PHE A 162 -40.86 -23.40 -8.10
CA PHE A 162 -41.26 -22.01 -7.90
C PHE A 162 -42.53 -21.97 -7.05
N ILE A 163 -42.49 -21.27 -5.93
CA ILE A 163 -43.58 -21.24 -4.96
C ILE A 163 -43.96 -19.78 -4.75
N GLY A 164 -45.19 -19.42 -5.13
CA GLY A 164 -45.78 -18.07 -5.03
C GLY A 164 -45.49 -17.11 -6.20
N THR A 165 -44.69 -17.52 -7.19
CA THR A 165 -44.35 -16.72 -8.38
C THR A 165 -44.98 -17.26 -9.66
N ASP A 166 -44.97 -16.48 -10.74
CA ASP A 166 -45.36 -16.98 -12.05
C ASP A 166 -44.30 -17.98 -12.59
N PRO A 167 -44.59 -18.73 -13.68
CA PRO A 167 -43.63 -19.68 -14.24
C PRO A 167 -42.32 -19.08 -14.79
N ALA A 168 -42.21 -17.75 -14.90
CA ALA A 168 -40.98 -17.05 -15.25
C ALA A 168 -40.18 -16.61 -14.00
N GLY A 169 -40.74 -16.81 -12.80
CA GLY A 169 -40.15 -16.39 -11.53
C GLY A 169 -40.29 -14.90 -11.26
N ALA A 170 -41.31 -14.28 -11.86
CA ALA A 170 -41.69 -12.89 -11.62
C ALA A 170 -42.97 -12.81 -10.76
N SER A 171 -43.27 -11.62 -10.25
CA SER A 171 -44.48 -11.41 -9.44
C SER A 171 -45.73 -11.44 -10.33
N GLY A 172 -46.71 -12.26 -9.94
CA GLY A 172 -48.08 -12.18 -10.46
C GLY A 172 -49.02 -11.33 -9.58
N GLY A 173 -48.46 -10.56 -8.64
CA GLY A 173 -49.19 -9.80 -7.64
C GLY A 173 -49.93 -10.67 -6.60
N PHE A 174 -50.86 -10.05 -5.88
CA PHE A 174 -51.63 -10.69 -4.80
C PHE A 174 -52.40 -11.95 -5.22
N ALA A 175 -52.62 -12.21 -6.51
CA ALA A 175 -53.41 -13.36 -6.95
C ALA A 175 -52.66 -14.69 -6.78
N LEU A 176 -51.33 -14.67 -6.88
CA LEU A 176 -50.50 -15.89 -6.84
C LEU A 176 -50.04 -16.27 -5.43
N ARG A 177 -50.22 -15.41 -4.43
CA ARG A 177 -49.66 -15.66 -3.09
C ARG A 177 -50.15 -16.97 -2.49
N ASN A 178 -49.26 -17.64 -1.79
CA ASN A 178 -49.62 -18.67 -0.82
C ASN A 178 -49.74 -18.02 0.57
N GLU A 179 -50.30 -18.73 1.54
CA GLU A 179 -50.26 -18.28 2.94
C GLU A 179 -48.81 -18.41 3.45
N PHE A 180 -48.31 -19.65 3.54
CA PHE A 180 -46.88 -19.97 3.62
C PHE A 180 -46.38 -20.52 2.30
N GLY A 181 -45.09 -20.32 2.01
CA GLY A 181 -44.42 -21.04 0.93
C GLY A 181 -44.31 -22.54 1.25
N ILE A 182 -43.44 -22.87 2.21
CA ILE A 182 -43.22 -24.25 2.70
C ILE A 182 -43.30 -24.27 4.22
N VAL A 183 -44.03 -25.25 4.78
CA VAL A 183 -44.09 -25.51 6.23
C VAL A 183 -43.53 -26.91 6.53
N ILE A 184 -42.59 -27.00 7.46
CA ILE A 184 -42.09 -28.25 8.05
C ILE A 184 -42.61 -28.33 9.49
N ASP A 185 -43.45 -29.32 9.77
CA ASP A 185 -44.23 -29.41 11.00
C ASP A 185 -43.92 -30.69 11.77
N GLY A 186 -43.09 -30.58 12.81
CA GLY A 186 -42.68 -31.70 13.67
C GLY A 186 -41.93 -32.82 12.95
N ALA A 187 -41.29 -32.51 11.82
CA ALA A 187 -40.62 -33.45 10.93
C ALA A 187 -39.10 -33.25 10.89
N ALA A 188 -38.37 -34.32 10.59
CA ALA A 188 -36.92 -34.33 10.63
C ALA A 188 -36.24 -34.63 9.28
N ASP A 189 -34.96 -34.23 9.17
CA ASP A 189 -34.06 -34.61 8.07
C ASP A 189 -34.60 -34.24 6.67
N ASN A 190 -35.39 -33.17 6.53
CA ASN A 190 -35.90 -32.71 5.24
C ASN A 190 -34.92 -31.73 4.57
N LEU A 191 -34.82 -31.79 3.23
CA LEU A 191 -34.01 -30.91 2.41
C LEU A 191 -34.89 -29.98 1.58
N ILE A 192 -34.75 -28.68 1.78
CA ILE A 192 -35.34 -27.64 0.93
C ILE A 192 -34.20 -27.03 0.09
N GLY A 193 -34.21 -27.34 -1.20
CA GLY A 193 -33.23 -26.88 -2.19
C GLY A 193 -32.09 -27.88 -2.39
N GLY A 194 -30.85 -27.38 -2.37
CA GLY A 194 -29.63 -28.17 -2.53
C GLY A 194 -28.48 -27.39 -3.16
N THR A 195 -27.32 -28.04 -3.32
CA THR A 195 -26.06 -27.36 -3.66
C THR A 195 -25.83 -27.13 -5.16
N THR A 196 -26.86 -27.24 -6.00
CA THR A 196 -26.73 -27.02 -7.44
C THR A 196 -27.82 -26.07 -7.94
N PRO A 197 -27.57 -25.29 -9.01
CA PRO A 197 -28.62 -24.49 -9.63
C PRO A 197 -29.87 -25.29 -10.02
N ALA A 198 -29.69 -26.59 -10.32
CA ALA A 198 -30.78 -27.51 -10.66
C ALA A 198 -31.58 -27.99 -9.45
N ALA A 199 -31.12 -27.78 -8.22
CA ALA A 199 -31.84 -28.13 -7.00
C ALA A 199 -32.52 -26.91 -6.35
N ARG A 200 -32.10 -25.69 -6.69
CA ARG A 200 -32.59 -24.43 -6.14
C ARG A 200 -34.10 -24.25 -6.26
N ASN A 201 -34.74 -23.78 -5.20
CA ASN A 201 -36.13 -23.29 -5.26
C ASN A 201 -36.19 -21.76 -5.27
N LEU A 202 -37.28 -21.22 -5.81
CA LEU A 202 -37.69 -19.83 -5.64
C LEU A 202 -38.93 -19.81 -4.74
N ILE A 203 -38.85 -19.16 -3.59
CA ILE A 203 -39.90 -19.17 -2.56
C ILE A 203 -40.22 -17.71 -2.19
N SER A 204 -41.31 -17.18 -2.70
CA SER A 204 -41.58 -15.73 -2.64
C SER A 204 -43.07 -15.45 -2.70
N ASN A 205 -43.50 -14.21 -2.45
CA ASN A 205 -44.91 -13.82 -2.53
C ASN A 205 -45.81 -14.66 -1.59
N SER A 206 -45.38 -14.95 -0.37
CA SER A 206 -46.24 -15.54 0.66
C SER A 206 -46.91 -14.43 1.47
N ASP A 207 -48.13 -14.64 2.00
CA ASP A 207 -48.78 -13.67 2.89
C ASP A 207 -48.15 -13.67 4.30
N GLU A 208 -47.54 -14.78 4.71
CA GLU A 208 -46.64 -14.87 5.87
C GLU A 208 -45.23 -15.30 5.42
N ASP A 209 -44.63 -16.31 6.04
CA ASP A 209 -43.22 -16.68 5.80
C ASP A 209 -42.99 -17.45 4.50
N GLY A 210 -41.76 -17.33 3.97
CA GLY A 210 -41.29 -18.17 2.87
C GLY A 210 -41.17 -19.64 3.29
N VAL A 211 -40.36 -19.92 4.32
CA VAL A 211 -40.16 -21.26 4.88
C VAL A 211 -40.33 -21.23 6.40
N ARG A 212 -41.30 -21.99 6.93
CA ARG A 212 -41.55 -22.11 8.38
C ARG A 212 -41.20 -23.51 8.89
N LEU A 213 -40.39 -23.58 9.94
CA LEU A 213 -40.07 -24.80 10.69
C LEU A 213 -40.71 -24.68 12.07
N ARG A 214 -41.55 -25.64 12.46
CA ARG A 214 -42.28 -25.55 13.73
C ARG A 214 -42.49 -26.88 14.44
N ASN A 215 -42.96 -26.80 15.67
CA ASN A 215 -43.44 -27.94 16.47
C ASN A 215 -42.40 -29.07 16.64
N GLY A 216 -41.13 -28.71 16.88
CA GLY A 216 -40.04 -29.65 17.09
C GLY A 216 -39.43 -30.25 15.82
N ALA A 217 -39.62 -29.60 14.67
CA ALA A 217 -38.91 -29.96 13.44
C ALA A 217 -37.38 -29.87 13.66
N THR A 218 -36.62 -30.91 13.26
CA THR A 218 -35.19 -31.00 13.62
C THR A 218 -34.32 -31.60 12.52
N GLY A 219 -33.05 -31.21 12.43
CA GLY A 219 -32.12 -31.76 11.43
C GLY A 219 -32.49 -31.40 9.98
N ASN A 220 -33.35 -30.40 9.77
CA ASN A 220 -33.74 -29.98 8.43
C ASN A 220 -32.68 -29.05 7.84
N LEU A 221 -32.52 -29.13 6.53
CA LEU A 221 -31.56 -28.34 5.75
C LEU A 221 -32.31 -27.45 4.75
N VAL A 222 -32.21 -26.13 4.93
CA VAL A 222 -32.69 -25.14 3.97
C VAL A 222 -31.45 -24.59 3.26
N SER A 223 -31.17 -25.01 2.03
CA SER A 223 -29.92 -24.64 1.33
C SER A 223 -30.13 -24.35 -0.15
N GLY A 224 -29.37 -23.40 -0.69
CA GLY A 224 -29.33 -23.11 -2.11
C GLY A 224 -30.58 -22.46 -2.69
N ASN A 225 -31.46 -21.86 -1.87
CA ASN A 225 -32.75 -21.29 -2.28
C ASN A 225 -32.69 -19.77 -2.53
N TYR A 226 -33.60 -19.25 -3.35
CA TYR A 226 -33.91 -17.81 -3.42
C TYR A 226 -35.23 -17.56 -2.70
N ILE A 227 -35.22 -16.69 -1.67
CA ILE A 227 -36.34 -16.45 -0.78
C ILE A 227 -36.61 -14.94 -0.70
N GLY A 228 -37.84 -14.53 -1.04
CA GLY A 228 -38.28 -13.13 -1.07
C GLY A 228 -37.87 -12.32 -2.32
N THR A 229 -37.27 -12.96 -3.33
CA THR A 229 -36.72 -12.30 -4.52
C THR A 229 -37.36 -12.78 -5.82
N ASN A 230 -37.04 -12.14 -6.95
CA ASN A 230 -37.32 -12.67 -8.28
C ASN A 230 -36.30 -13.76 -8.67
N ALA A 231 -36.54 -14.48 -9.76
CA ALA A 231 -35.61 -15.52 -10.22
C ALA A 231 -34.22 -14.97 -10.63
N ALA A 232 -34.08 -13.67 -10.92
CA ALA A 232 -32.78 -13.06 -11.20
C ALA A 232 -31.98 -12.75 -9.92
N GLY A 233 -32.64 -12.70 -8.76
CA GLY A 233 -32.05 -12.32 -7.48
C GLY A 233 -31.70 -10.83 -7.38
N ASP A 234 -32.31 -9.98 -8.21
CA ASP A 234 -32.01 -8.53 -8.31
C ASP A 234 -33.22 -7.63 -8.04
N GLY A 235 -34.35 -8.21 -7.64
CA GLY A 235 -35.56 -7.48 -7.29
C GLY A 235 -36.42 -8.27 -6.30
N SER A 236 -37.14 -7.54 -5.44
CA SER A 236 -37.95 -8.13 -4.38
C SER A 236 -39.29 -8.64 -4.91
N ILE A 237 -39.71 -9.79 -4.36
CA ILE A 237 -41.07 -10.30 -4.44
C ILE A 237 -41.38 -10.77 -3.02
N GLU A 238 -41.80 -9.82 -2.19
CA GLU A 238 -41.87 -9.96 -0.74
C GLU A 238 -42.67 -11.18 -0.27
N ASN A 239 -42.14 -11.88 0.73
CA ASN A 239 -42.98 -12.61 1.67
C ASN A 239 -43.45 -11.60 2.73
N GLY A 240 -44.70 -11.73 3.20
CA GLY A 240 -45.33 -10.76 4.09
C GLY A 240 -44.81 -10.79 5.54
N ASN A 241 -43.99 -11.79 5.89
CA ASN A 241 -43.23 -11.87 7.13
C ASN A 241 -41.79 -12.36 6.80
N SER A 242 -41.14 -13.04 7.73
CA SER A 242 -39.77 -13.55 7.64
C SER A 242 -39.52 -14.48 6.45
N GLY A 243 -38.32 -14.40 5.86
CA GLY A 243 -37.92 -15.30 4.77
C GLY A 243 -37.87 -16.76 5.24
N VAL A 244 -37.18 -17.01 6.35
CA VAL A 244 -37.16 -18.30 7.05
C VAL A 244 -37.50 -18.09 8.52
N TYR A 245 -38.50 -18.81 9.04
CA TYR A 245 -38.91 -18.73 10.43
C TYR A 245 -38.77 -20.08 11.16
N VAL A 246 -38.03 -20.11 12.26
CA VAL A 246 -37.82 -21.28 13.11
C VAL A 246 -38.56 -21.08 14.43
N LEU A 247 -39.64 -21.82 14.66
CA LEU A 247 -40.54 -21.67 15.80
C LEU A 247 -40.54 -22.94 16.67
N GLY A 248 -39.73 -22.96 17.72
CA GLY A 248 -39.60 -24.12 18.61
C GLY A 248 -39.16 -25.40 17.87
N ALA A 249 -38.16 -25.26 17.01
CA ALA A 249 -37.68 -26.29 16.09
C ALA A 249 -36.13 -26.37 16.15
N PRO A 250 -35.54 -27.31 16.93
CA PRO A 250 -34.11 -27.27 17.24
C PRO A 250 -33.24 -28.00 16.22
N GLY A 251 -31.97 -27.61 16.13
CA GLY A 251 -30.94 -28.34 15.39
C GLY A 251 -31.13 -28.31 13.86
N ASN A 252 -31.59 -27.20 13.31
CA ASN A 252 -31.77 -27.02 11.86
C ASN A 252 -30.59 -26.25 11.26
N LEU A 253 -30.29 -26.50 9.97
CA LEU A 253 -29.23 -25.80 9.22
C LEU A 253 -29.84 -24.94 8.11
N ILE A 254 -29.56 -23.64 8.15
CA ILE A 254 -29.97 -22.67 7.14
C ILE A 254 -28.72 -22.20 6.39
N GLY A 255 -28.58 -22.70 5.16
CA GLY A 255 -27.48 -22.46 4.22
C GLY A 255 -26.50 -23.63 4.15
N GLY A 256 -25.20 -23.37 4.28
CA GLY A 256 -24.15 -24.39 4.26
C GLY A 256 -22.73 -23.82 4.16
N ASP A 257 -21.74 -24.70 4.04
CA ASP A 257 -20.30 -24.35 4.11
C ASP A 257 -19.55 -24.51 2.78
N ASP A 258 -20.24 -24.85 1.68
CA ASP A 258 -19.63 -25.18 0.39
C ASP A 258 -19.70 -24.05 -0.67
N ARG A 259 -19.98 -22.82 -0.23
CA ARG A 259 -20.09 -21.64 -1.11
C ARG A 259 -18.73 -21.09 -1.58
N ASP A 260 -18.64 -20.69 -2.84
CA ASP A 260 -17.47 -20.01 -3.37
C ASP A 260 -17.29 -18.59 -2.79
N ALA A 261 -16.06 -18.07 -2.89
CA ALA A 261 -15.73 -16.74 -2.40
C ALA A 261 -16.49 -15.63 -3.16
N GLY A 262 -17.21 -14.79 -2.41
CA GLY A 262 -17.86 -13.59 -2.93
C GLY A 262 -19.09 -13.82 -3.79
N VAL A 263 -19.59 -15.07 -3.92
CA VAL A 263 -20.70 -15.41 -4.81
C VAL A 263 -21.72 -16.26 -4.07
N CYS A 264 -23.02 -15.94 -4.18
CA CYS A 264 -24.07 -16.80 -3.66
C CYS A 264 -24.40 -17.95 -4.61
N ASN A 265 -23.66 -19.06 -4.47
CA ASN A 265 -23.86 -20.31 -5.20
C ASN A 265 -23.87 -21.53 -4.25
N ASN A 266 -23.94 -22.73 -4.83
CA ASN A 266 -23.95 -23.99 -4.08
C ASN A 266 -25.02 -24.00 -2.99
N SER A 267 -24.67 -24.23 -1.71
CA SER A 267 -25.59 -24.20 -0.57
C SER A 267 -26.10 -22.82 -0.15
N CYS A 268 -25.60 -21.72 -0.73
CA CYS A 268 -26.01 -20.37 -0.35
C CYS A 268 -27.49 -20.12 -0.59
N ASN A 269 -28.22 -19.71 0.46
CA ASN A 269 -29.53 -19.09 0.28
C ASN A 269 -29.36 -17.59 0.04
N LEU A 270 -30.11 -17.05 -0.91
CA LEU A 270 -30.34 -15.62 -1.08
C LEU A 270 -31.67 -15.28 -0.41
N ILE A 271 -31.64 -14.59 0.72
CA ILE A 271 -32.81 -14.31 1.59
C ILE A 271 -32.96 -12.80 1.72
N SER A 272 -33.83 -12.20 0.91
CA SER A 272 -33.85 -10.74 0.72
C SER A 272 -35.22 -10.28 0.27
N GLY A 273 -35.57 -9.02 0.50
CA GLY A 273 -36.87 -8.48 0.07
C GLY A 273 -38.07 -8.94 0.88
N ASN A 274 -37.90 -9.45 2.11
CA ASN A 274 -39.01 -9.86 2.97
C ASN A 274 -39.54 -8.66 3.80
N ASP A 275 -40.84 -8.65 4.12
CA ASP A 275 -41.54 -7.53 4.81
C ASP A 275 -41.26 -7.47 6.33
N ASP A 276 -40.39 -8.35 6.82
CA ASP A 276 -39.95 -8.48 8.22
C ASP A 276 -38.48 -8.94 8.18
N ASN A 277 -38.06 -9.88 9.04
CA ASN A 277 -36.69 -10.38 9.09
C ASN A 277 -36.27 -11.24 7.89
N GLY A 278 -34.97 -11.31 7.61
CA GLY A 278 -34.43 -12.31 6.68
C GLY A 278 -34.63 -13.73 7.24
N ILE A 279 -34.05 -13.98 8.41
CA ILE A 279 -34.20 -15.22 9.19
C ILE A 279 -34.64 -14.85 10.60
N GLU A 280 -35.68 -15.49 11.10
CA GLU A 280 -36.12 -15.33 12.48
C GLU A 280 -36.09 -16.68 13.20
N ILE A 281 -35.62 -16.66 14.44
CA ILE A 281 -35.63 -17.80 15.34
C ILE A 281 -36.41 -17.41 16.60
N TYR A 282 -37.49 -18.13 16.87
CA TYR A 282 -38.35 -17.96 18.03
C TYR A 282 -38.31 -19.20 18.94
N GLU A 283 -37.67 -19.04 20.09
CA GLU A 283 -37.04 -20.09 20.89
C GLU A 283 -37.94 -20.77 21.94
N ASP A 284 -39.19 -21.14 21.61
CA ASP A 284 -39.94 -22.13 22.43
C ASP A 284 -39.43 -23.57 22.15
N GLY A 285 -38.11 -23.78 22.32
CA GLY A 285 -37.38 -25.02 22.00
C GLY A 285 -36.70 -25.06 20.62
N GLY A 286 -36.10 -23.97 20.13
CA GLY A 286 -35.42 -23.83 18.83
C GLY A 286 -33.89 -24.01 18.84
N ASP A 287 -33.32 -24.37 20.00
CA ASP A 287 -31.90 -24.58 20.31
C ASP A 287 -31.05 -25.18 19.17
N ASP A 288 -29.75 -24.86 19.15
CA ASP A 288 -28.75 -25.47 18.25
C ASP A 288 -28.98 -25.24 16.74
N THR A 289 -29.76 -24.22 16.35
CA THR A 289 -29.87 -23.81 14.94
C THR A 289 -28.57 -23.20 14.41
N VAL A 290 -28.15 -23.62 13.20
CA VAL A 290 -26.94 -23.15 12.52
C VAL A 290 -27.31 -22.34 11.28
N ILE A 291 -26.81 -21.11 11.18
CA ILE A 291 -27.01 -20.22 10.02
C ILE A 291 -25.65 -19.95 9.40
N GLN A 292 -25.39 -20.46 8.19
CA GLN A 292 -24.08 -20.38 7.53
C GLN A 292 -24.18 -20.17 6.03
N GLY A 293 -23.26 -19.40 5.45
CA GLY A 293 -23.10 -19.30 3.99
C GLY A 293 -24.20 -18.55 3.25
N ASN A 294 -25.05 -17.77 3.93
CA ASN A 294 -26.19 -17.07 3.31
C ASN A 294 -25.82 -15.67 2.79
N PHE A 295 -26.59 -15.16 1.83
CA PHE A 295 -26.67 -13.73 1.47
C PHE A 295 -28.02 -13.20 1.96
N ILE A 296 -27.99 -12.17 2.81
CA ILE A 296 -29.16 -11.66 3.52
C ILE A 296 -29.22 -10.14 3.39
N GLY A 297 -30.33 -9.62 2.86
CA GLY A 297 -30.59 -8.19 2.62
C GLY A 297 -29.91 -7.58 1.38
N VAL A 298 -29.33 -8.42 0.51
CA VAL A 298 -28.56 -8.00 -0.67
C VAL A 298 -29.04 -8.71 -1.93
N ASP A 299 -28.71 -8.15 -3.09
CA ASP A 299 -28.91 -8.83 -4.37
C ASP A 299 -27.94 -10.01 -4.56
N ILE A 300 -28.13 -10.76 -5.65
CA ILE A 300 -27.30 -11.91 -6.00
C ILE A 300 -25.80 -11.58 -6.16
N SER A 301 -25.45 -10.32 -6.42
CA SER A 301 -24.06 -9.87 -6.50
C SER A 301 -23.42 -9.64 -5.13
N GLY A 302 -24.25 -9.44 -4.09
CA GLY A 302 -23.81 -9.10 -2.75
C GLY A 302 -23.28 -7.67 -2.64
N ALA A 303 -23.63 -6.78 -3.57
CA ALA A 303 -23.14 -5.40 -3.62
C ALA A 303 -24.26 -4.35 -3.68
N VAL A 304 -25.51 -4.77 -3.89
CA VAL A 304 -26.68 -3.89 -3.90
C VAL A 304 -27.63 -4.31 -2.79
N ALA A 305 -28.11 -3.35 -2.00
CA ALA A 305 -29.12 -3.62 -0.98
C ALA A 305 -30.43 -4.07 -1.65
N LEU A 306 -30.98 -5.17 -1.14
CA LEU A 306 -32.32 -5.65 -1.42
C LEU A 306 -32.98 -5.95 -0.06
N PRO A 307 -33.39 -4.90 0.67
CA PRO A 307 -33.61 -4.98 2.11
C PRO A 307 -34.65 -6.01 2.49
N ASN A 308 -34.41 -6.68 3.63
CA ASN A 308 -35.51 -7.12 4.47
C ASN A 308 -35.94 -5.89 5.30
N GLU A 309 -37.24 -5.70 5.52
CA GLU A 309 -37.78 -4.46 6.13
C GLU A 309 -37.47 -4.33 7.64
N ASP A 310 -37.00 -5.40 8.30
CA ASP A 310 -36.51 -5.40 9.68
C ASP A 310 -35.03 -5.88 9.76
N ASP A 311 -34.67 -6.78 10.68
CA ASP A 311 -33.31 -7.28 10.84
C ASP A 311 -32.94 -8.34 9.77
N GLY A 312 -31.65 -8.49 9.49
CA GLY A 312 -31.17 -9.60 8.67
C GLY A 312 -31.43 -10.95 9.35
N ILE A 313 -31.06 -11.07 10.62
CA ILE A 313 -31.28 -12.24 11.47
C ILE A 313 -31.77 -11.79 12.85
N MET A 314 -32.93 -12.29 13.28
CA MET A 314 -33.44 -12.10 14.64
C MET A 314 -33.46 -13.43 15.39
N ILE A 315 -32.99 -13.43 16.64
CA ILE A 315 -33.06 -14.56 17.58
C ILE A 315 -33.74 -14.06 18.86
N ASP A 316 -34.91 -14.59 19.19
CA ASP A 316 -35.74 -14.20 20.34
C ASP A 316 -36.38 -15.45 20.99
N LEU A 317 -36.72 -15.38 22.27
CA LEU A 317 -37.35 -16.42 23.09
C LEU A 317 -38.86 -16.31 23.23
N GLY A 318 -39.44 -15.15 22.96
CA GLY A 318 -40.81 -14.91 23.34
C GLY A 318 -40.98 -14.95 24.87
N ILE A 319 -41.67 -15.95 25.43
CA ILE A 319 -41.95 -16.03 26.88
C ILE A 319 -41.53 -17.38 27.48
N GLY A 320 -40.23 -17.68 27.42
CA GLY A 320 -39.63 -18.88 28.03
C GLY A 320 -39.23 -18.72 29.50
N THR A 321 -39.06 -19.83 30.23
CA THR A 321 -38.54 -19.84 31.63
C THR A 321 -37.27 -20.70 31.80
N VAL A 322 -36.73 -21.20 30.69
CA VAL A 322 -35.51 -22.00 30.61
C VAL A 322 -34.63 -21.33 29.57
N GLY A 323 -33.36 -21.09 29.88
CA GLY A 323 -32.46 -20.48 28.90
C GLY A 323 -32.18 -21.47 27.76
N HIS A 324 -32.37 -20.97 26.55
CA HIS A 324 -32.12 -21.61 25.27
C HIS A 324 -30.84 -21.00 24.65
N GLY A 325 -30.19 -21.73 23.75
CA GLY A 325 -28.87 -21.39 23.24
C GLY A 325 -28.25 -22.40 22.28
N GLY A 326 -26.94 -22.25 22.05
CA GLY A 326 -26.17 -23.11 21.15
C GLY A 326 -26.26 -22.73 19.67
N HIS A 327 -26.91 -21.61 19.35
CA HIS A 327 -26.98 -21.11 17.98
C HIS A 327 -25.61 -20.71 17.44
N LEU A 328 -25.36 -21.04 16.17
CA LEU A 328 -24.15 -20.65 15.46
C LEU A 328 -24.52 -19.84 14.21
N VAL A 329 -24.08 -18.59 14.17
CA VAL A 329 -24.18 -17.71 13.02
C VAL A 329 -22.80 -17.54 12.39
N GLY A 330 -22.59 -18.17 11.26
CA GLY A 330 -21.35 -18.14 10.50
C GLY A 330 -20.37 -19.24 10.91
N GLY A 331 -19.09 -19.04 10.63
CA GLY A 331 -18.02 -19.99 10.90
C GLY A 331 -16.68 -19.50 10.34
N ALA A 332 -15.65 -20.33 10.38
CA ALA A 332 -14.32 -19.94 9.92
C ALA A 332 -14.30 -19.63 8.42
N THR A 333 -14.02 -18.37 8.07
CA THR A 333 -13.98 -17.86 6.70
C THR A 333 -12.55 -17.83 6.17
N GLY A 334 -12.36 -18.09 4.86
CA GLY A 334 -11.06 -17.95 4.20
C GLY A 334 -10.58 -16.50 4.23
N ALA A 335 -9.26 -16.28 4.34
CA ALA A 335 -8.72 -14.92 4.41
C ALA A 335 -9.06 -14.11 3.14
N GLY A 336 -9.70 -12.93 3.32
CA GLY A 336 -9.79 -11.87 2.32
C GLY A 336 -11.11 -11.72 1.55
N VAL A 337 -12.05 -12.67 1.60
CA VAL A 337 -13.39 -12.58 0.95
C VAL A 337 -14.37 -13.50 1.67
N CYS A 338 -15.65 -13.11 1.79
CA CYS A 338 -16.69 -13.94 2.40
C CYS A 338 -16.94 -15.23 1.60
N SER A 339 -16.64 -16.40 2.19
CA SER A 339 -16.69 -17.73 1.54
C SER A 339 -17.10 -18.83 2.50
N GLY A 340 -17.54 -19.99 1.99
CA GLY A 340 -17.87 -21.14 2.82
C GLY A 340 -18.96 -20.82 3.85
N PRO A 341 -18.72 -20.99 5.17
CA PRO A 341 -19.73 -20.75 6.21
C PRO A 341 -20.03 -19.26 6.46
N CYS A 342 -19.30 -18.32 5.85
CA CYS A 342 -19.52 -16.88 5.99
C CYS A 342 -20.93 -16.45 5.56
N ASN A 343 -21.72 -15.86 6.46
CA ASN A 343 -22.90 -15.11 6.06
C ASN A 343 -22.52 -13.69 5.65
N LEU A 344 -23.09 -13.22 4.54
CA LEU A 344 -23.10 -11.81 4.15
C LEU A 344 -24.45 -11.21 4.55
N ILE A 345 -24.45 -10.30 5.53
CA ILE A 345 -25.67 -9.77 6.16
C ILE A 345 -25.62 -8.26 6.09
N SER A 346 -26.26 -7.68 5.09
CA SER A 346 -26.05 -6.28 4.70
C SER A 346 -27.28 -5.73 4.00
N GLY A 347 -27.46 -4.42 3.99
CA GLY A 347 -28.58 -3.79 3.29
C GLY A 347 -29.96 -4.01 3.90
N ASN A 348 -30.07 -4.52 5.14
CA ASN A 348 -31.35 -4.64 5.86
C ASN A 348 -31.75 -3.27 6.46
N ASP A 349 -33.04 -3.05 6.69
CA ASP A 349 -33.55 -1.74 7.14
C ASP A 349 -33.27 -1.49 8.64
N GLU A 350 -33.20 -2.52 9.50
CA GLU A 350 -32.75 -2.41 10.90
C GLU A 350 -31.30 -2.92 11.10
N HIS A 351 -31.05 -3.88 12.00
CA HIS A 351 -29.72 -4.41 12.31
C HIS A 351 -29.39 -5.59 11.38
N ALA A 352 -28.10 -5.93 11.28
CA ALA A 352 -27.73 -7.18 10.60
C ALA A 352 -28.17 -8.39 11.44
N ILE A 353 -27.82 -8.39 12.72
CA ILE A 353 -28.16 -9.45 13.67
C ILE A 353 -28.65 -8.85 14.96
N ARG A 354 -29.84 -9.26 15.40
CA ARG A 354 -30.42 -8.96 16.70
C ARG A 354 -30.61 -10.22 17.51
N VAL A 355 -30.06 -10.22 18.72
CA VAL A 355 -30.31 -11.22 19.75
C VAL A 355 -31.08 -10.51 20.85
N ASP A 356 -32.36 -10.87 21.01
CA ASP A 356 -33.29 -10.26 21.95
C ASP A 356 -33.66 -11.25 23.06
N ASP A 357 -33.93 -10.73 24.26
CA ASP A 357 -34.18 -11.46 25.52
C ASP A 357 -32.96 -11.81 26.39
N THR A 358 -32.95 -11.16 27.57
CA THR A 358 -32.02 -11.32 28.70
C THR A 358 -31.74 -12.75 29.20
N ILE A 359 -32.56 -13.76 28.87
CA ILE A 359 -32.31 -15.14 29.32
C ILE A 359 -31.70 -16.05 28.25
N LEU A 360 -31.54 -15.58 27.01
CA LEU A 360 -30.77 -16.28 25.96
C LEU A 360 -29.33 -16.47 26.40
N ARG A 361 -28.72 -17.57 25.97
CA ARG A 361 -27.30 -17.82 26.20
C ARG A 361 -26.62 -18.57 25.06
N ASP A 362 -25.29 -18.60 25.08
CA ASP A 362 -24.49 -19.49 24.22
C ASP A 362 -24.67 -19.30 22.69
N VAL A 363 -25.14 -18.15 22.22
CA VAL A 363 -25.08 -17.75 20.80
C VAL A 363 -23.64 -17.44 20.39
N THR A 364 -23.18 -18.03 19.30
CA THR A 364 -21.86 -17.81 18.69
C THR A 364 -22.01 -17.16 17.32
N ILE A 365 -21.42 -15.99 17.12
CA ILE A 365 -21.46 -15.22 15.86
C ILE A 365 -20.03 -15.07 15.35
N GLN A 366 -19.64 -15.77 14.28
CA GLN A 366 -18.25 -15.86 13.82
C GLN A 366 -18.08 -15.77 12.30
N GLY A 367 -17.03 -15.09 11.86
CA GLY A 367 -16.59 -15.05 10.47
C GLY A 367 -17.61 -14.48 9.47
N ASN A 368 -18.56 -13.68 9.94
CA ASN A 368 -19.58 -13.04 9.09
C ASN A 368 -19.08 -11.71 8.50
N PHE A 369 -19.65 -11.30 7.36
CA PHE A 369 -19.48 -9.97 6.77
C PHE A 369 -20.77 -9.18 6.95
N ILE A 370 -20.66 -8.06 7.66
CA ILE A 370 -21.80 -7.29 8.15
C ILE A 370 -21.64 -5.82 7.75
N GLY A 371 -22.63 -5.29 7.02
CA GLY A 371 -22.66 -3.91 6.51
C GLY A 371 -21.77 -3.64 5.29
N THR A 372 -21.26 -4.69 4.64
CA THR A 372 -20.30 -4.58 3.53
C THR A 372 -20.76 -5.38 2.32
N ASN A 373 -20.10 -5.22 1.19
CA ASN A 373 -20.28 -6.10 0.04
C ASN A 373 -19.58 -7.47 0.28
N ALA A 374 -19.81 -8.43 -0.63
CA ALA A 374 -19.24 -9.78 -0.51
C ALA A 374 -17.70 -9.85 -0.46
N THR A 375 -17.01 -8.82 -0.97
CA THR A 375 -15.54 -8.66 -0.93
C THR A 375 -15.04 -7.96 0.32
N GLY A 376 -15.90 -7.29 1.10
CA GLY A 376 -15.56 -6.61 2.33
C GLY A 376 -14.79 -5.30 2.13
N ASP A 377 -14.90 -4.68 0.95
CA ASP A 377 -14.16 -3.47 0.57
C ASP A 377 -15.05 -2.25 0.29
N ALA A 378 -16.37 -2.43 0.28
CA ALA A 378 -17.34 -1.33 0.17
C ALA A 378 -18.54 -1.55 1.09
N ALA A 379 -19.16 -0.45 1.54
CA ALA A 379 -20.30 -0.49 2.44
C ALA A 379 -21.59 -0.83 1.68
N VAL A 380 -22.39 -1.71 2.26
CA VAL A 380 -23.80 -1.95 1.92
C VAL A 380 -24.55 -1.87 3.27
N PRO A 381 -24.81 -0.65 3.76
CA PRO A 381 -25.16 -0.43 5.17
C PRO A 381 -26.44 -1.15 5.56
N ASN A 382 -26.46 -1.77 6.75
CA ASN A 382 -27.71 -1.99 7.48
C ASN A 382 -28.13 -0.67 8.17
N GLY A 383 -29.43 -0.42 8.34
CA GLY A 383 -29.95 0.87 8.80
C GLY A 383 -29.62 1.22 10.26
N ASP A 384 -30.00 0.37 11.21
CA ASP A 384 -29.94 0.64 12.67
C ASP A 384 -28.69 0.02 13.36
N GLY A 385 -27.83 -0.68 12.63
CA GLY A 385 -26.52 -1.11 13.12
C GLY A 385 -26.03 -2.46 12.61
N GLY A 386 -24.86 -2.89 13.08
CA GLY A 386 -24.35 -4.22 12.79
C GLY A 386 -25.00 -5.28 13.67
N LEU A 387 -24.65 -5.29 14.96
CA LEU A 387 -25.08 -6.30 15.92
C LEU A 387 -25.71 -5.64 17.15
N LYS A 388 -26.87 -6.12 17.57
CA LYS A 388 -27.48 -5.76 18.86
C LYS A 388 -27.70 -7.02 19.70
N ILE A 389 -27.01 -7.11 20.83
CA ILE A 389 -26.85 -8.36 21.58
C ILE A 389 -27.29 -8.19 23.04
N ASP A 390 -28.48 -8.68 23.35
CA ASP A 390 -28.95 -8.95 24.72
C ASP A 390 -28.60 -10.41 25.12
N GLY A 391 -29.05 -10.88 26.28
CA GLY A 391 -28.80 -12.24 26.76
C GLY A 391 -27.48 -12.39 27.53
N ASN A 392 -26.99 -13.60 27.75
CA ASN A 392 -25.80 -13.84 28.57
C ASN A 392 -24.81 -14.79 27.88
N ASP A 393 -23.51 -14.60 28.15
CA ASP A 393 -22.47 -15.56 27.76
C ASP A 393 -22.38 -15.85 26.24
N HIS A 394 -22.62 -14.83 25.40
CA HIS A 394 -22.48 -14.91 23.95
C HIS A 394 -21.03 -14.71 23.49
N LEU A 395 -20.68 -15.28 22.32
CA LEU A 395 -19.36 -15.11 21.69
C LEU A 395 -19.49 -14.45 20.32
N ILE A 396 -18.82 -13.31 20.14
CA ILE A 396 -18.75 -12.56 18.89
C ILE A 396 -17.31 -12.59 18.38
N GLY A 397 -17.07 -13.35 17.32
CA GLY A 397 -15.76 -13.56 16.73
C GLY A 397 -14.97 -14.67 17.42
N GLY A 398 -13.65 -14.64 17.31
CA GLY A 398 -12.77 -15.62 17.94
C GLY A 398 -11.30 -15.45 17.55
N ALA A 399 -10.40 -16.01 18.36
CA ALA A 399 -8.95 -15.81 18.22
C ALA A 399 -8.31 -16.49 17.00
N ALA A 400 -8.92 -17.56 16.49
CA ALA A 400 -8.37 -18.29 15.35
C ALA A 400 -8.62 -17.51 14.05
N PRO A 401 -7.67 -17.52 13.08
CA PRO A 401 -7.84 -16.86 11.79
C PRO A 401 -9.17 -17.26 11.11
N GLY A 402 -9.91 -16.26 10.64
CA GLY A 402 -11.20 -16.45 9.98
C GLY A 402 -12.42 -16.56 10.89
N LEU A 403 -12.25 -16.58 12.23
CA LEU A 403 -13.38 -16.55 13.17
C LEU A 403 -13.86 -15.14 13.49
N GLY A 404 -13.00 -14.12 13.37
CA GLY A 404 -13.39 -12.73 13.53
C GLY A 404 -14.42 -12.27 12.51
N ASN A 405 -15.44 -11.52 12.94
CA ASN A 405 -16.40 -10.92 12.03
C ASN A 405 -15.84 -9.62 11.44
N LEU A 406 -16.25 -9.29 10.20
CA LEU A 406 -16.10 -7.97 9.61
C LEU A 406 -17.40 -7.18 9.82
N ILE A 407 -17.35 -6.11 10.60
CA ILE A 407 -18.52 -5.33 11.06
C ILE A 407 -18.29 -3.86 10.75
N SER A 408 -18.67 -3.44 9.54
CA SER A 408 -18.21 -2.18 8.96
C SER A 408 -19.27 -1.56 8.06
N GLY A 409 -19.22 -0.24 7.90
CA GLY A 409 -20.10 0.48 6.99
C GLY A 409 -21.58 0.49 7.40
N ASN A 410 -21.93 0.14 8.64
CA ASN A 410 -23.31 0.15 9.11
C ASN A 410 -23.82 1.59 9.37
N GLY A 411 -25.14 1.77 9.29
CA GLY A 411 -25.85 3.04 9.43
C GLY A 411 -25.87 3.61 10.86
N ASP A 412 -25.50 2.81 11.85
CA ASP A 412 -25.37 3.22 13.27
C ASP A 412 -24.16 2.53 13.95
N ILE A 413 -24.34 1.91 15.11
CA ILE A 413 -23.29 1.23 15.92
C ILE A 413 -22.82 -0.04 15.21
N GLY A 414 -21.53 -0.35 15.32
CA GLY A 414 -21.01 -1.66 14.89
C GLY A 414 -21.53 -2.81 15.74
N VAL A 415 -21.21 -2.82 17.03
CA VAL A 415 -21.65 -3.84 18.00
C VAL A 415 -22.22 -3.19 19.26
N GLU A 416 -23.46 -3.49 19.62
CA GLU A 416 -24.09 -3.08 20.87
C GLU A 416 -24.26 -4.27 21.82
N LEU A 417 -23.69 -4.16 23.02
CA LEU A 417 -23.69 -5.18 24.07
C LEU A 417 -24.62 -4.76 25.23
N GLN A 418 -25.82 -5.34 25.26
CA GLN A 418 -26.86 -5.10 26.25
C GLN A 418 -27.05 -6.24 27.25
N GLY A 419 -26.48 -7.41 26.96
CA GLY A 419 -26.50 -8.59 27.83
C GLY A 419 -25.46 -8.59 28.96
N ILE A 420 -25.15 -9.73 29.58
CA ILE A 420 -24.00 -9.86 30.51
C ILE A 420 -22.96 -10.87 30.02
N GLY A 421 -21.69 -10.70 30.37
CA GLY A 421 -20.69 -11.75 30.13
C GLY A 421 -20.34 -12.01 28.65
N ILE A 422 -20.76 -11.13 27.73
CA ILE A 422 -20.49 -11.29 26.29
C ILE A 422 -19.00 -11.12 26.00
N VAL A 423 -18.45 -12.01 25.17
CA VAL A 423 -17.05 -11.97 24.70
C VAL A 423 -17.01 -11.56 23.23
N ALA A 424 -16.27 -10.50 22.90
CA ALA A 424 -16.05 -10.05 21.53
C ALA A 424 -14.55 -10.09 21.18
N GLN A 425 -14.12 -10.97 20.28
CA GLN A 425 -12.70 -11.24 20.00
C GLN A 425 -12.36 -11.30 18.51
N GLY A 426 -11.19 -10.80 18.15
CA GLY A 426 -10.61 -10.94 16.81
C GLY A 426 -11.43 -10.29 15.68
N ASN A 427 -12.41 -9.44 16.00
CA ASN A 427 -13.27 -8.80 15.01
C ASN A 427 -12.56 -7.60 14.34
N LEU A 428 -12.95 -7.32 13.10
CA LEU A 428 -12.62 -6.11 12.36
C LEU A 428 -13.85 -5.19 12.38
N ILE A 429 -13.75 -4.03 13.03
CA ILE A 429 -14.87 -3.13 13.27
C ILE A 429 -14.54 -1.74 12.70
N GLY A 430 -15.26 -1.33 11.66
CA GLY A 430 -15.09 -0.04 10.98
C GLY A 430 -13.93 0.02 9.97
N THR A 431 -13.34 -1.12 9.63
CA THR A 431 -12.30 -1.26 8.58
C THR A 431 -12.82 -2.09 7.40
N ALA A 432 -12.18 -2.03 6.24
CA ALA A 432 -12.35 -3.05 5.21
C ALA A 432 -11.71 -4.38 5.67
N ILE A 433 -11.89 -5.45 4.89
CA ILE A 433 -11.36 -6.79 5.21
C ILE A 433 -9.83 -6.86 5.38
N ASP A 434 -9.09 -5.86 4.88
CA ASP A 434 -7.64 -5.72 5.06
C ASP A 434 -7.24 -5.24 6.47
N GLY A 435 -8.21 -4.85 7.31
CA GLY A 435 -7.99 -4.31 8.64
C GLY A 435 -7.36 -2.91 8.67
N MET A 436 -7.23 -2.25 7.51
CA MET A 436 -6.49 -0.99 7.36
C MET A 436 -7.29 0.09 6.64
N THR A 437 -8.03 -0.26 5.59
CA THR A 437 -8.80 0.70 4.79
C THR A 437 -10.02 1.17 5.57
N PRO A 438 -10.30 2.49 5.63
CA PRO A 438 -11.46 3.02 6.35
C PRO A 438 -12.79 2.54 5.79
N LEU A 439 -13.63 1.96 6.64
CA LEU A 439 -15.03 1.60 6.32
C LEU A 439 -15.90 1.73 7.58
N GLY A 440 -15.79 2.89 8.23
CA GLY A 440 -16.36 3.15 9.54
C GLY A 440 -17.86 2.91 9.64
N ASN A 441 -18.31 2.46 10.81
CA ASN A 441 -19.73 2.54 11.17
C ASN A 441 -20.10 4.01 11.49
N SER A 442 -21.37 4.36 11.31
CA SER A 442 -21.82 5.76 11.41
C SER A 442 -21.93 6.29 12.84
N ASP A 443 -21.79 5.43 13.84
CA ASP A 443 -21.68 5.77 15.27
C ASP A 443 -20.40 5.17 15.90
N SER A 444 -20.47 4.60 17.12
CA SER A 444 -19.34 3.95 17.78
C SER A 444 -19.05 2.57 17.18
N GLY A 445 -17.81 2.12 17.29
CA GLY A 445 -17.44 0.75 16.93
C GLY A 445 -18.13 -0.28 17.82
N VAL A 446 -17.94 -0.14 19.14
CA VAL A 446 -18.57 -0.97 20.16
C VAL A 446 -19.26 -0.09 21.18
N ARG A 447 -20.47 -0.48 21.60
CA ARG A 447 -21.24 0.15 22.67
C ARG A 447 -21.54 -0.86 23.76
N VAL A 448 -21.28 -0.49 25.00
CA VAL A 448 -21.48 -1.36 26.17
C VAL A 448 -22.51 -0.75 27.09
N SER A 449 -23.49 -1.56 27.54
CA SER A 449 -24.64 -1.10 28.32
C SER A 449 -24.84 -1.84 29.64
N GLU A 450 -24.14 -2.95 29.87
CA GLU A 450 -24.25 -3.80 31.06
C GLU A 450 -22.85 -4.28 31.52
N SER A 451 -22.77 -5.33 32.35
CA SER A 451 -21.58 -5.74 33.10
C SER A 451 -20.92 -7.04 32.64
N GLY A 452 -19.61 -7.16 32.90
CA GLY A 452 -18.87 -8.42 32.78
C GLY A 452 -18.43 -8.79 31.37
N HIS A 453 -18.48 -7.85 30.42
CA HIS A 453 -18.07 -8.10 29.04
C HIS A 453 -16.55 -8.17 28.88
N LEU A 454 -16.09 -8.98 27.92
CA LEU A 454 -14.69 -8.99 27.48
C LEU A 454 -14.63 -8.58 26.00
N VAL A 455 -14.16 -7.36 25.74
CA VAL A 455 -13.84 -6.91 24.37
C VAL A 455 -12.34 -7.06 24.18
N GLY A 456 -11.94 -8.03 23.37
CA GLY A 456 -10.57 -8.38 23.07
C GLY A 456 -10.03 -9.52 23.93
N GLY A 457 -8.74 -9.50 24.22
CA GLY A 457 -8.10 -10.52 25.04
C GLY A 457 -6.57 -10.39 25.06
N THR A 458 -5.90 -11.37 25.66
CA THR A 458 -4.45 -11.35 25.90
C THR A 458 -3.68 -12.34 25.02
N GLY A 459 -4.37 -13.31 24.45
CA GLY A 459 -3.85 -14.26 23.49
C GLY A 459 -3.71 -13.65 22.09
N ALA A 460 -2.85 -14.27 21.28
CA ALA A 460 -2.69 -13.88 19.88
C ALA A 460 -4.01 -14.04 19.11
N GLY A 461 -4.42 -12.99 18.40
CA GLY A 461 -5.66 -12.97 17.62
C GLY A 461 -6.93 -12.65 18.43
N GLU A 462 -6.85 -12.52 19.76
CA GLU A 462 -8.02 -12.19 20.60
C GLU A 462 -8.41 -10.70 20.52
N GLY A 463 -7.44 -9.80 20.30
CA GLY A 463 -7.68 -8.36 20.18
C GLY A 463 -8.49 -8.00 18.93
N ASN A 464 -9.50 -7.13 19.09
CA ASN A 464 -10.25 -6.59 17.96
C ASN A 464 -9.49 -5.42 17.32
N ILE A 465 -9.72 -5.18 16.03
CA ILE A 465 -9.36 -3.91 15.37
C ILE A 465 -10.62 -3.05 15.33
N ILE A 466 -10.60 -1.89 15.98
CA ILE A 466 -11.72 -0.97 16.11
C ILE A 466 -11.28 0.40 15.63
N ALA A 467 -11.60 0.71 14.37
CA ALA A 467 -11.09 1.92 13.75
C ALA A 467 -12.07 2.61 12.81
N TYR A 468 -11.83 3.90 12.57
CA TYR A 468 -12.56 4.73 11.59
C TYR A 468 -14.06 4.90 11.82
N ASN A 469 -14.58 4.46 12.98
CA ASN A 469 -15.98 4.70 13.34
C ASN A 469 -16.20 6.21 13.57
N LEU A 470 -17.38 6.73 13.24
CA LEU A 470 -17.60 8.19 13.25
C LEU A 470 -17.64 8.80 14.67
N LYS A 471 -17.85 7.99 15.71
CA LYS A 471 -17.76 8.42 17.12
C LYS A 471 -16.65 7.66 17.87
N ASP A 472 -16.91 7.17 19.07
CA ASP A 472 -15.91 6.50 19.90
C ASP A 472 -15.57 5.09 19.37
N GLY A 473 -14.35 4.62 19.65
CA GLY A 473 -14.01 3.21 19.41
C GLY A 473 -14.88 2.29 20.26
N ILE A 474 -14.78 2.44 21.58
CA ILE A 474 -15.62 1.78 22.57
C ILE A 474 -16.29 2.86 23.43
N GLY A 475 -17.62 2.96 23.38
CA GLY A 475 -18.40 3.91 24.17
C GLY A 475 -19.34 3.23 25.15
N HIS A 476 -19.72 3.92 26.22
CA HIS A 476 -20.63 3.39 27.24
C HIS A 476 -21.89 4.22 27.43
N THR A 477 -23.08 3.64 27.26
CA THR A 477 -24.33 4.38 27.47
C THR A 477 -24.75 4.44 28.94
N ARG A 478 -25.01 5.66 29.44
CA ARG A 478 -25.60 5.86 30.77
C ARG A 478 -27.02 5.30 30.84
N ASN A 479 -27.20 4.13 31.45
CA ASN A 479 -28.52 3.72 31.93
C ASN A 479 -28.79 4.38 33.29
N ILE A 480 -29.47 5.54 33.27
CA ILE A 480 -29.86 6.25 34.50
C ILE A 480 -30.81 5.36 35.33
N GLY A 481 -30.26 4.70 36.36
CA GLY A 481 -31.01 3.88 37.32
C GLY A 481 -30.81 2.36 37.25
N ALA A 482 -29.95 1.85 36.36
CA ALA A 482 -29.51 0.45 36.37
C ALA A 482 -28.41 0.21 37.43
N PRO A 483 -28.26 -1.03 37.98
CA PRO A 483 -27.09 -1.38 38.77
C PRO A 483 -25.80 -1.19 37.92
N SER A 484 -24.70 -0.80 38.57
CA SER A 484 -23.43 -0.40 37.92
C SER A 484 -23.00 -1.28 36.76
N ASN A 485 -22.73 -0.68 35.59
CA ASN A 485 -22.15 -1.33 34.41
C ASN A 485 -20.63 -1.54 34.59
N ALA A 486 -20.29 -2.44 35.50
CA ALA A 486 -18.93 -2.67 35.96
C ALA A 486 -18.35 -3.97 35.39
N ARG A 487 -17.05 -4.16 35.59
CA ARG A 487 -16.29 -5.37 35.24
C ARG A 487 -16.21 -5.64 33.74
N ASN A 488 -16.25 -4.59 32.92
CA ASN A 488 -16.03 -4.69 31.49
C ASN A 488 -14.55 -4.53 31.18
N SER A 489 -13.96 -5.55 30.57
CA SER A 489 -12.54 -5.61 30.25
C SER A 489 -12.30 -5.32 28.78
N PHE A 490 -11.43 -4.36 28.48
CA PHE A 490 -11.05 -3.97 27.13
C PHE A 490 -9.56 -4.24 26.93
N LEU A 491 -9.23 -5.45 26.44
CA LEU A 491 -7.86 -5.96 26.48
C LEU A 491 -7.28 -6.18 25.09
N GLY A 492 -6.05 -5.73 24.86
CA GLY A 492 -5.27 -6.07 23.66
C GLY A 492 -5.89 -5.63 22.33
N ASN A 493 -6.92 -4.78 22.34
CA ASN A 493 -7.54 -4.25 21.13
C ASN A 493 -6.61 -3.23 20.46
N SER A 494 -6.70 -3.13 19.13
CA SER A 494 -6.18 -2.01 18.36
C SER A 494 -7.31 -1.01 18.12
N ILE A 495 -7.31 0.11 18.84
CA ILE A 495 -8.36 1.13 18.79
C ILE A 495 -7.76 2.42 18.26
N HIS A 496 -8.13 2.87 17.05
CA HIS A 496 -7.49 4.04 16.45
C HIS A 496 -8.30 4.69 15.32
N ALA A 497 -7.94 5.91 14.93
CA ALA A 497 -8.57 6.74 13.92
C ALA A 497 -10.10 6.84 14.03
N ASN A 498 -10.67 6.74 15.24
CA ASN A 498 -12.11 6.93 15.46
C ASN A 498 -12.42 8.44 15.54
N GLY A 499 -13.67 8.84 15.31
CA GLY A 499 -14.05 10.25 15.23
C GLY A 499 -14.05 10.98 16.58
N LEU A 500 -14.15 10.24 17.68
CA LEU A 500 -14.05 10.70 19.07
C LEU A 500 -13.03 9.83 19.85
N LEU A 501 -13.25 9.56 21.14
CA LEU A 501 -12.26 8.87 21.98
C LEU A 501 -12.09 7.40 21.58
N GLY A 502 -10.91 6.83 21.86
CA GLY A 502 -10.72 5.39 21.75
C GLY A 502 -11.63 4.61 22.70
N ILE A 503 -11.66 5.03 23.97
CA ILE A 503 -12.55 4.49 25.02
C ILE A 503 -13.17 5.69 25.75
N ASP A 504 -14.50 5.77 25.81
CA ASP A 504 -15.25 6.78 26.59
C ASP A 504 -16.18 6.09 27.60
N LEU A 505 -15.85 6.24 28.89
CA LEU A 505 -16.66 5.78 30.01
C LEU A 505 -17.67 6.89 30.37
N GLY A 506 -18.95 6.63 30.11
CA GLY A 506 -20.07 7.52 30.49
C GLY A 506 -20.45 8.58 29.45
N LEU A 507 -19.81 8.57 28.26
CA LEU A 507 -20.06 9.45 27.10
C LEU A 507 -19.98 10.93 27.45
N ASN A 508 -19.00 11.29 28.27
CA ASN A 508 -18.78 12.66 28.74
C ASN A 508 -17.39 13.21 28.36
N GLY A 509 -16.67 12.52 27.47
CA GLY A 509 -15.25 12.76 27.29
C GLY A 509 -14.44 12.29 28.49
N PRO A 510 -13.13 12.61 28.52
CA PRO A 510 -12.19 11.99 29.45
C PRO A 510 -12.56 12.19 30.92
N THR A 511 -12.69 11.09 31.65
CA THR A 511 -13.00 11.04 33.08
C THR A 511 -11.72 11.20 33.88
N GLY A 512 -11.61 12.26 34.69
CA GLY A 512 -10.38 12.58 35.40
C GLY A 512 -10.11 11.70 36.61
N ASN A 513 -8.83 11.37 36.87
CA ASN A 513 -8.43 10.55 38.01
C ASN A 513 -8.78 11.18 39.38
N ASP A 514 -9.33 10.37 40.30
CA ASP A 514 -9.61 10.71 41.70
C ASP A 514 -8.64 10.00 42.69
N THR A 515 -8.77 10.24 44.00
CA THR A 515 -7.86 9.66 45.00
C THR A 515 -8.41 8.37 45.60
N GLY A 516 -7.72 7.26 45.33
CA GLY A 516 -7.99 5.94 45.89
C GLY A 516 -9.14 5.19 45.20
N ASP A 517 -9.65 5.74 44.09
CA ASP A 517 -10.81 5.28 43.31
C ASP A 517 -12.03 5.07 44.23
N GLY A 518 -12.76 6.17 44.46
CA GLY A 518 -13.99 6.22 45.23
C GLY A 518 -15.24 6.45 44.38
N ASP A 519 -15.09 6.44 43.07
CA ASP A 519 -16.15 6.69 42.11
C ASP A 519 -17.06 5.46 41.92
N THR A 520 -18.22 5.70 41.33
CA THR A 520 -19.22 4.66 41.03
C THR A 520 -19.81 4.96 39.66
N GLY A 521 -19.98 3.95 38.82
CA GLY A 521 -20.50 4.14 37.47
C GLY A 521 -20.02 3.05 36.52
N GLU A 522 -19.92 3.40 35.25
CA GLU A 522 -19.34 2.60 34.18
C GLU A 522 -17.91 2.18 34.54
N ASN A 523 -17.64 0.88 34.66
CA ASN A 523 -16.35 0.34 35.10
C ASN A 523 -15.79 0.99 36.39
N ASP A 524 -16.69 1.35 37.32
CA ASP A 524 -16.36 2.10 38.53
C ASP A 524 -15.56 3.41 38.24
N LEU A 525 -15.60 3.90 36.99
CA LEU A 525 -14.79 5.00 36.46
C LEU A 525 -13.29 4.83 36.76
N GLN A 526 -12.80 3.60 36.62
CA GLN A 526 -11.41 3.21 36.89
C GLN A 526 -10.38 4.23 36.39
N ASN A 527 -9.57 4.76 37.31
CA ASN A 527 -8.46 5.66 37.01
C ASN A 527 -7.47 5.04 36.01
N PHE A 528 -7.02 5.82 35.03
CA PHE A 528 -5.97 5.44 34.09
C PHE A 528 -4.57 5.76 34.64
N PRO A 529 -3.49 5.12 34.13
CA PRO A 529 -2.14 5.44 34.54
C PRO A 529 -1.72 6.88 34.14
N VAL A 530 -0.92 7.52 34.99
CA VAL A 530 -0.27 8.81 34.69
C VAL A 530 1.18 8.56 34.32
N LEU A 531 1.60 9.02 33.15
CA LEU A 531 2.99 8.86 32.67
C LEU A 531 3.83 10.05 33.17
N ASP A 532 4.82 9.77 34.03
CA ASP A 532 5.56 10.80 34.79
C ASP A 532 6.74 11.40 33.99
N ASP A 533 7.46 10.55 33.23
CA ASP A 533 8.50 10.99 32.30
C ASP A 533 8.02 10.84 30.85
N ILE A 534 8.63 11.64 29.97
CA ILE A 534 8.48 11.48 28.52
C ILE A 534 9.01 10.09 28.15
N PRO A 535 8.19 9.17 27.62
CA PRO A 535 8.65 7.86 27.18
C PRO A 535 9.83 8.02 26.22
N THR A 536 10.82 7.15 26.36
CA THR A 536 12.01 7.19 25.51
C THR A 536 12.13 5.92 24.70
N THR A 537 12.27 6.05 23.39
CA THR A 537 12.72 4.95 22.54
C THR A 537 14.24 5.02 22.39
N THR A 538 14.92 3.89 22.63
CA THR A 538 16.35 3.78 22.39
C THR A 538 16.61 3.29 20.97
N GLY A 539 17.73 3.70 20.38
CA GLY A 539 18.15 3.19 19.08
C GLY A 539 18.36 1.67 19.01
N SER A 540 18.30 0.96 20.14
CA SER A 540 18.32 -0.51 20.25
C SER A 540 16.94 -1.18 20.18
N GLY A 541 15.87 -0.46 19.84
CA GLY A 541 14.53 -1.03 19.69
C GLY A 541 13.83 -1.34 21.01
N THR A 542 14.02 -0.49 22.03
CA THR A 542 13.29 -0.60 23.31
C THR A 542 12.56 0.70 23.63
N THR A 543 11.37 0.60 24.21
CA THR A 543 10.60 1.75 24.72
C THR A 543 10.54 1.67 26.25
N SER A 544 11.04 2.71 26.91
CA SER A 544 10.96 2.86 28.37
C SER A 544 9.80 3.77 28.75
N VAL A 545 9.00 3.33 29.72
CA VAL A 545 7.81 4.04 30.22
C VAL A 545 7.83 4.02 31.74
N SER A 546 7.79 5.19 32.36
CA SER A 546 7.68 5.35 33.81
C SER A 546 6.43 6.17 34.17
N GLY A 547 5.90 5.90 35.35
CA GLY A 547 4.69 6.59 35.80
C GLY A 547 4.13 6.04 37.09
N SER A 548 2.90 6.46 37.37
CA SER A 548 2.16 6.07 38.56
C SER A 548 0.71 5.75 38.25
N LEU A 549 0.10 4.96 39.13
CA LEU A 549 -1.33 4.71 39.18
C LEU A 549 -1.80 4.99 40.59
N ASN A 550 -2.88 5.77 40.73
CA ASN A 550 -3.61 5.89 41.99
C ASN A 550 -5.03 5.32 41.78
N SER A 551 -5.35 4.24 42.48
CA SER A 551 -6.60 3.50 42.31
C SER A 551 -6.96 2.74 43.60
N LEU A 552 -7.89 1.77 43.55
CA LEU A 552 -8.33 0.97 44.68
C LEU A 552 -7.13 0.37 45.44
N SER A 553 -7.07 0.58 46.76
CA SER A 553 -5.92 0.19 47.60
C SER A 553 -5.70 -1.34 47.67
N ASN A 554 -4.43 -1.75 47.80
CA ASN A 554 -4.02 -3.16 47.92
C ASN A 554 -4.59 -4.08 46.83
N THR A 555 -4.69 -3.56 45.60
CA THR A 555 -5.33 -4.23 44.46
C THR A 555 -4.34 -4.33 43.31
N ASP A 556 -4.40 -5.45 42.58
CA ASP A 556 -3.58 -5.69 41.40
C ASP A 556 -4.25 -5.08 40.16
N PHE A 557 -3.43 -4.44 39.32
CA PHE A 557 -3.85 -3.83 38.06
C PHE A 557 -2.94 -4.30 36.93
N ARG A 558 -3.55 -4.69 35.80
CA ARG A 558 -2.85 -4.89 34.54
C ARG A 558 -2.81 -3.57 33.79
N LEU A 559 -1.61 -3.11 33.48
CA LEU A 559 -1.38 -1.95 32.63
C LEU A 559 -1.08 -2.42 31.22
N GLU A 560 -1.77 -1.86 30.23
CA GLU A 560 -1.43 -2.03 28.82
C GLU A 560 -0.94 -0.70 28.26
N PHE A 561 0.19 -0.71 27.57
CA PHE A 561 0.81 0.47 26.98
C PHE A 561 0.71 0.37 25.47
N PHE A 562 0.26 1.44 24.84
CA PHE A 562 0.05 1.50 23.40
C PHE A 562 0.81 2.66 22.80
N ALA A 563 1.24 2.50 21.56
CA ALA A 563 1.75 3.58 20.75
C ALA A 563 0.78 3.87 19.60
N THR A 564 0.56 5.15 19.32
CA THR A 564 -0.30 5.63 18.22
C THR A 564 0.36 6.81 17.51
N GLU A 565 0.09 6.99 16.21
CA GLU A 565 0.74 8.03 15.40
C GLU A 565 0.47 9.44 15.91
N ALA A 566 -0.73 9.67 16.42
CA ALA A 566 -1.19 10.98 16.85
C ALA A 566 -2.10 10.85 18.07
N CYS A 567 -2.11 11.92 18.87
CA CYS A 567 -3.10 12.05 19.92
C CYS A 567 -4.46 12.44 19.33
N ASP A 568 -5.55 11.91 19.87
CA ASP A 568 -6.89 12.44 19.63
C ASP A 568 -6.96 13.94 20.01
N PRO A 569 -7.78 14.76 19.33
CA PRO A 569 -7.91 16.19 19.64
C PRO A 569 -8.27 16.53 21.10
N SER A 570 -8.83 15.60 21.87
CA SER A 570 -9.08 15.76 23.31
C SER A 570 -7.80 15.84 24.16
N GLY A 571 -6.67 15.33 23.65
CA GLY A 571 -5.43 15.17 24.40
C GLY A 571 -5.29 13.81 25.12
N PHE A 572 -6.32 12.97 25.07
CA PHE A 572 -6.34 11.59 25.59
C PHE A 572 -6.34 10.65 24.41
N GLY A 573 -5.35 9.76 24.33
CA GLY A 573 -5.02 9.18 23.03
C GLY A 573 -5.79 7.94 22.66
N GLU A 574 -5.34 7.35 21.56
CA GLU A 574 -5.83 6.10 21.01
C GLU A 574 -4.88 4.94 21.36
N ALA A 575 -5.26 3.71 21.02
CA ALA A 575 -4.54 2.48 21.35
C ALA A 575 -4.24 1.64 20.10
N ARG A 576 -3.45 2.17 19.16
CA ARG A 576 -3.19 1.47 17.88
C ARG A 576 -2.34 0.22 18.05
N THR A 577 -1.15 0.34 18.63
CA THR A 577 -0.17 -0.76 18.72
C THR A 577 0.16 -1.05 20.17
N LEU A 578 -0.15 -2.25 20.66
CA LEU A 578 0.26 -2.69 21.99
C LEU A 578 1.79 -2.85 22.03
N ILE A 579 2.48 -2.06 22.85
CA ILE A 579 3.95 -2.06 22.97
C ILE A 579 4.44 -2.83 24.19
N GLY A 580 3.59 -3.04 25.18
CA GLY A 580 3.96 -3.76 26.40
C GLY A 580 2.85 -3.81 27.43
N THR A 581 3.03 -4.67 28.42
CA THR A 581 2.09 -4.82 29.54
C THR A 581 2.86 -4.97 30.84
N SER A 582 2.34 -4.45 31.94
CA SER A 582 2.87 -4.67 33.29
C SER A 582 1.75 -5.00 34.27
N THR A 583 2.08 -5.60 35.41
CA THR A 583 1.15 -5.79 36.52
C THR A 583 1.70 -5.07 37.74
N VAL A 584 0.90 -4.19 38.32
CA VAL A 584 1.27 -3.40 39.50
C VAL A 584 0.28 -3.64 40.64
N THR A 585 0.77 -3.60 41.87
CA THR A 585 -0.07 -3.68 43.08
C THR A 585 -0.08 -2.32 43.77
N THR A 586 -1.25 -1.73 43.95
CA THR A 586 -1.40 -0.48 44.71
C THR A 586 -1.13 -0.73 46.20
N ASN A 587 -0.55 0.26 46.88
CA ASN A 587 -0.32 0.16 48.32
C ASN A 587 -1.61 0.48 49.13
N GLY A 588 -1.49 0.54 50.46
CA GLY A 588 -2.63 0.85 51.35
C GLY A 588 -3.23 2.25 51.21
N SER A 589 -2.61 3.13 50.42
CA SER A 589 -3.10 4.47 50.05
C SER A 589 -3.60 4.53 48.60
N GLY A 590 -3.57 3.42 47.86
CA GLY A 590 -3.99 3.38 46.46
C GLY A 590 -2.89 3.61 45.43
N ASP A 591 -1.65 3.91 45.85
CA ASP A 591 -0.57 4.27 44.92
C ASP A 591 0.26 3.06 44.45
N ALA A 592 0.58 3.02 43.16
CA ALA A 592 1.60 2.19 42.55
C ALA A 592 2.52 3.05 41.65
N ILE A 593 3.80 2.67 41.56
CA ILE A 593 4.79 3.26 40.65
C ILE A 593 5.29 2.16 39.73
N PHE A 594 5.49 2.48 38.46
CA PHE A 594 6.09 1.59 37.47
C PHE A 594 7.22 2.31 36.72
N ASP A 595 8.21 1.52 36.30
CA ASP A 595 9.35 1.93 35.49
C ASP A 595 9.75 0.72 34.66
N GLU A 596 9.16 0.63 33.47
CA GLU A 596 9.21 -0.55 32.62
C GLU A 596 9.98 -0.25 31.34
N THR A 597 10.64 -1.26 30.79
CA THR A 597 11.28 -1.17 29.48
C THR A 597 10.89 -2.37 28.64
N PHE A 598 10.22 -2.10 27.52
CA PHE A 598 9.73 -3.10 26.60
C PHE A 598 10.64 -3.19 25.39
N VAL A 599 10.85 -4.40 24.86
CA VAL A 599 11.44 -4.58 23.55
C VAL A 599 10.36 -4.27 22.52
N THR A 600 10.55 -3.20 21.78
CA THR A 600 9.57 -2.69 20.82
C THR A 600 10.17 -2.67 19.43
N THR A 601 9.72 -3.59 18.57
CA THR A 601 10.02 -3.54 17.14
C THR A 601 9.09 -2.56 16.48
N GLY A 602 9.65 -1.48 15.94
CA GLY A 602 8.85 -0.51 15.21
C GLY A 602 7.86 0.24 16.13
N VAL A 603 8.37 1.21 16.86
CA VAL A 603 7.57 2.31 17.38
C VAL A 603 8.38 3.56 17.07
N PRO A 604 7.98 4.38 16.08
CA PRO A 604 8.77 5.54 15.68
C PRO A 604 8.77 6.57 16.79
N ALA A 605 9.89 7.27 16.98
CA ALA A 605 9.88 8.49 17.77
C ALA A 605 8.78 9.45 17.24
N GLY A 606 8.20 10.29 18.11
CA GLY A 606 7.13 11.26 17.80
C GLY A 606 5.73 10.70 17.66
N TRP A 607 5.56 9.39 17.73
CA TRP A 607 4.29 8.81 18.16
C TRP A 607 3.99 9.24 19.60
N VAL A 608 2.77 9.03 20.05
CA VAL A 608 2.41 9.19 21.46
C VAL A 608 2.18 7.82 22.09
N VAL A 609 2.54 7.70 23.36
CA VAL A 609 2.23 6.55 24.20
C VAL A 609 1.01 6.87 25.04
N THR A 610 0.11 5.91 25.10
CA THR A 610 -1.09 5.90 25.96
C THR A 610 -1.10 4.62 26.76
N SER A 611 -1.96 4.56 27.77
CA SER A 611 -2.10 3.36 28.59
C SER A 611 -3.48 3.22 29.19
N THR A 612 -3.92 1.98 29.40
CA THR A 612 -5.07 1.65 30.22
C THR A 612 -4.63 0.96 31.51
N ALA A 613 -5.47 1.02 32.54
CA ALA A 613 -5.38 0.19 33.73
C ALA A 613 -6.62 -0.70 33.81
N THR A 614 -6.41 -2.01 33.96
CA THR A 614 -7.49 -2.98 34.18
C THR A 614 -7.36 -3.60 35.56
N ARG A 615 -8.39 -3.43 36.39
CA ARG A 615 -8.46 -4.04 37.73
C ARG A 615 -8.47 -5.57 37.62
N LEU A 616 -7.66 -6.24 38.44
CA LEU A 616 -7.64 -7.71 38.51
C LEU A 616 -8.35 -8.19 39.77
N GLY A 617 -9.16 -9.24 39.63
CA GLY A 617 -9.76 -9.95 40.75
C GLY A 617 -8.76 -10.86 41.47
N LEU A 618 -9.19 -11.49 42.56
CA LEU A 618 -8.32 -12.34 43.40
C LEU A 618 -7.80 -13.58 42.65
N GLY A 619 -8.48 -14.02 41.60
CA GLY A 619 -8.02 -15.11 40.74
C GLY A 619 -7.21 -14.65 39.53
N GLY A 620 -6.97 -13.34 39.39
CA GLY A 620 -6.28 -12.74 38.24
C GLY A 620 -7.19 -12.44 37.04
N GLU A 621 -8.49 -12.71 37.15
CA GLU A 621 -9.49 -12.31 36.14
C GLU A 621 -9.52 -10.80 35.94
N PRO A 622 -9.53 -10.31 34.68
CA PRO A 622 -9.69 -8.89 34.40
C PRO A 622 -11.13 -8.46 34.68
N LEU A 623 -11.29 -7.25 35.22
CA LEU A 623 -12.57 -6.67 35.61
C LEU A 623 -12.75 -5.33 34.90
N ASP A 624 -12.47 -4.21 35.57
CA ASP A 624 -12.76 -2.86 35.09
C ASP A 624 -11.55 -2.27 34.37
N THR A 625 -11.71 -1.96 33.08
CA THR A 625 -10.71 -1.23 32.30
C THR A 625 -11.02 0.28 32.28
N SER A 626 -9.99 1.09 32.54
CA SER A 626 -10.04 2.55 32.41
C SER A 626 -10.22 3.02 30.97
N GLU A 627 -10.53 4.30 30.80
CA GLU A 627 -10.25 5.01 29.54
C GLU A 627 -8.73 5.05 29.25
N LEU A 628 -8.37 5.56 28.07
CA LEU A 628 -6.96 5.74 27.70
C LEU A 628 -6.37 6.97 28.39
N SER A 629 -5.14 6.84 28.88
CA SER A 629 -4.42 7.93 29.53
C SER A 629 -4.12 9.09 28.59
N GLN A 630 -3.75 10.23 29.20
CA GLN A 630 -3.25 11.38 28.46
C GLN A 630 -2.03 10.99 27.62
N CYS A 631 -1.99 11.46 26.37
CA CYS A 631 -0.90 11.20 25.45
C CYS A 631 0.45 11.69 25.99
N ALA A 632 1.43 10.79 26.10
CA ALA A 632 2.81 11.16 26.36
C ALA A 632 3.63 11.08 25.06
N PRO A 633 4.25 12.17 24.58
CA PRO A 633 5.05 12.12 23.35
C PRO A 633 6.23 11.17 23.52
N LEU A 634 6.46 10.29 22.55
CA LEU A 634 7.61 9.41 22.54
C LEU A 634 8.83 10.19 22.05
N SER A 635 9.82 10.40 22.93
CA SER A 635 11.09 11.04 22.57
C SER A 635 12.15 10.02 22.18
N GLY A 636 12.95 10.34 21.17
CA GLY A 636 14.01 9.47 20.67
C GLY A 636 14.68 10.07 19.44
N SER A 637 15.76 9.46 18.97
CA SER A 637 16.29 9.73 17.64
C SER A 637 15.63 8.80 16.62
N PRO A 638 15.30 9.27 15.42
CA PRO A 638 14.70 8.42 14.40
C PRO A 638 15.70 7.35 13.97
N VAL A 639 15.40 6.08 14.23
CA VAL A 639 16.22 4.94 13.81
C VAL A 639 15.43 4.05 12.87
N VAL A 640 16.04 3.75 11.72
CA VAL A 640 15.54 2.80 10.73
C VAL A 640 16.05 1.40 11.11
N THR A 641 15.13 0.49 11.37
CA THR A 641 15.42 -0.86 11.86
C THR A 641 14.92 -1.96 10.93
N THR A 642 14.17 -1.60 9.89
CA THR A 642 13.68 -2.54 8.86
C THR A 642 13.76 -1.94 7.47
N THR A 643 13.80 -2.80 6.45
CA THR A 643 13.70 -2.45 5.04
C THR A 643 12.26 -2.30 4.53
N ALA A 644 11.25 -2.51 5.39
CA ALA A 644 9.85 -2.28 5.03
C ALA A 644 9.61 -0.84 4.53
N GLU A 645 8.71 -0.70 3.56
CA GLU A 645 8.40 0.58 2.92
C GLU A 645 7.72 1.56 3.88
N ASP A 646 6.82 1.05 4.71
CA ASP A 646 6.02 1.84 5.64
C ASP A 646 5.89 1.14 6.99
N GLY A 647 5.05 1.72 7.84
CA GLY A 647 4.86 1.23 9.19
C GLY A 647 6.10 1.42 10.06
N PRO A 648 6.05 0.85 11.27
CA PRO A 648 7.00 1.25 12.28
C PRO A 648 8.44 0.73 12.06
N GLY A 649 9.44 1.59 12.31
CA GLY A 649 10.86 1.27 12.08
C GLY A 649 11.34 1.45 10.63
N SER A 650 10.43 1.78 9.70
CA SER A 650 10.74 2.10 8.30
C SER A 650 11.44 3.47 8.16
N LEU A 651 12.08 3.69 7.01
CA LEU A 651 12.63 5.01 6.64
C LEU A 651 11.51 6.07 6.48
N ALA A 652 10.31 5.68 6.03
CA ALA A 652 9.17 6.58 5.94
C ALA A 652 8.77 7.12 7.32
N ALA A 653 8.68 6.24 8.32
CA ALA A 653 8.35 6.63 9.68
C ALA A 653 9.45 7.52 10.30
N ALA A 654 10.72 7.21 10.07
CA ALA A 654 11.85 8.03 10.52
C ALA A 654 11.85 9.45 9.92
N ILE A 655 11.50 9.59 8.64
CA ILE A 655 11.33 10.90 7.98
C ILE A 655 10.10 11.63 8.54
N GLY A 656 8.98 10.92 8.73
CA GLY A 656 7.77 11.47 9.32
C GLY A 656 8.03 12.09 10.70
N PHE A 657 8.82 11.41 11.54
CA PHE A 657 9.30 11.96 12.81
C PHE A 657 10.12 13.24 12.61
N ALA A 658 11.15 13.15 11.76
CA ALA A 658 12.08 14.25 11.60
C ALA A 658 11.38 15.52 11.08
N ASN A 659 10.32 15.37 10.29
CA ASN A 659 9.53 16.49 9.76
C ASN A 659 8.67 17.19 10.82
N THR A 660 8.35 16.54 11.96
CA THR A 660 7.54 17.12 13.04
C THR A 660 8.37 17.62 14.22
N SER A 661 9.67 17.33 14.25
CA SER A 661 10.56 17.74 15.33
C SER A 661 11.05 19.19 15.20
N ASN A 662 11.47 19.78 16.34
CA ASN A 662 12.15 21.07 16.37
C ASN A 662 13.67 20.85 16.48
N GLY A 663 14.43 21.08 15.42
CA GLY A 663 15.89 21.03 15.46
C GLY A 663 16.52 20.31 14.28
N THR A 664 17.71 19.74 14.49
CA THR A 664 18.37 18.88 13.51
C THR A 664 18.37 17.45 14.03
N ASP A 665 17.60 16.58 13.38
CA ASP A 665 17.58 15.17 13.72
C ASP A 665 18.63 14.38 12.95
N VAL A 666 19.07 13.27 13.55
CA VAL A 666 19.91 12.28 12.88
C VAL A 666 19.08 11.03 12.62
N ILE A 667 18.71 10.82 11.35
CA ILE A 667 18.13 9.57 10.87
C ILE A 667 19.27 8.55 10.82
N SER A 668 19.25 7.66 11.80
CA SER A 668 20.22 6.57 11.95
C SER A 668 19.62 5.28 11.39
N PHE A 669 20.48 4.38 10.96
CA PHE A 669 20.17 3.01 10.53
C PHE A 669 20.81 2.00 11.50
N ASP A 670 20.03 1.01 11.92
CA ASP A 670 20.46 -0.18 12.69
C ASP A 670 19.57 -1.38 12.30
N ILE A 671 19.62 -1.76 11.03
CA ILE A 671 18.84 -2.88 10.48
C ILE A 671 19.58 -4.19 10.77
N ASP A 672 18.92 -5.15 11.42
CA ASP A 672 19.50 -6.47 11.64
C ASP A 672 19.54 -7.27 10.34
N ALA A 673 20.71 -7.27 9.71
CA ALA A 673 20.94 -7.95 8.45
C ALA A 673 20.78 -9.48 8.52
N ALA A 674 20.70 -10.09 9.71
CA ALA A 674 20.48 -11.52 9.88
C ALA A 674 19.00 -11.91 9.82
N SER A 675 18.09 -10.99 10.15
CA SER A 675 16.65 -11.27 10.27
C SER A 675 15.79 -10.53 9.25
N ASP A 676 16.23 -9.39 8.72
CA ASP A 676 15.46 -8.62 7.74
C ASP A 676 15.53 -9.25 6.32
N PRO A 677 14.38 -9.45 5.63
CA PRO A 677 14.30 -10.22 4.39
C PRO A 677 15.01 -9.57 3.20
N ASN A 678 15.19 -8.25 3.19
CA ASN A 678 15.87 -7.55 2.09
C ASN A 678 17.32 -7.19 2.42
N CYS A 679 17.89 -7.81 3.46
CA CYS A 679 19.30 -7.73 3.77
C CYS A 679 20.06 -8.96 3.27
N ASN A 680 21.18 -8.73 2.59
CA ASN A 680 22.09 -9.80 2.22
C ASN A 680 22.99 -10.14 3.41
N VAL A 681 22.72 -11.28 4.06
CA VAL A 681 23.47 -11.77 5.23
C VAL A 681 24.98 -11.87 5.03
N SER A 682 25.46 -12.06 3.79
CA SER A 682 26.89 -12.21 3.51
C SER A 682 27.63 -10.88 3.35
N THR A 683 26.95 -9.88 2.80
CA THR A 683 27.52 -8.56 2.57
C THR A 683 27.11 -7.55 3.63
N GLY A 684 26.04 -7.82 4.39
CA GLY A 684 25.40 -6.90 5.33
C GLY A 684 24.69 -5.72 4.66
N VAL A 685 24.49 -5.76 3.33
CA VAL A 685 23.80 -4.69 2.58
C VAL A 685 22.30 -4.92 2.68
N CYS A 686 21.59 -3.89 3.14
CA CYS A 686 20.13 -3.86 3.25
C CYS A 686 19.55 -2.94 2.17
N ILE A 687 18.57 -3.45 1.42
CA ILE A 687 17.99 -2.78 0.26
C ILE A 687 16.54 -2.41 0.56
N LEU A 688 16.22 -1.12 0.48
CA LEU A 688 14.86 -0.60 0.54
C LEU A 688 14.30 -0.55 -0.90
N GLN A 689 13.70 -1.66 -1.33
CA GLN A 689 13.17 -1.89 -2.69
C GLN A 689 11.76 -1.33 -2.86
N GLY A 690 11.34 -0.96 -4.08
CA GLY A 690 9.96 -0.50 -4.39
C GLY A 690 9.55 0.86 -3.78
N PHE A 691 10.35 1.36 -2.86
CA PHE A 691 10.07 2.49 -1.99
C PHE A 691 10.25 3.86 -2.66
N GLN A 692 9.34 4.79 -2.39
CA GLN A 692 9.59 6.24 -2.57
C GLN A 692 9.59 6.93 -1.21
N PRO A 693 10.74 7.42 -0.72
CA PRO A 693 10.81 8.17 0.53
C PRO A 693 9.88 9.39 0.54
N PRO A 694 9.20 9.68 1.66
CA PRO A 694 8.51 10.95 1.86
C PRO A 694 9.48 12.13 1.71
N THR A 695 8.94 13.30 1.37
CA THR A 695 9.72 14.53 1.28
C THR A 695 10.19 14.97 2.67
N ILE A 696 11.48 15.33 2.79
CA ILE A 696 12.07 15.83 4.03
C ILE A 696 11.96 17.35 4.06
N THR A 697 11.10 17.86 4.94
CA THR A 697 10.81 19.30 5.08
C THR A 697 11.60 19.97 6.20
N SER A 698 12.26 19.19 7.06
CA SER A 698 13.08 19.69 8.18
C SER A 698 14.58 19.61 7.90
N THR A 699 15.39 20.16 8.83
CA THR A 699 16.86 20.00 8.80
C THR A 699 17.20 18.62 9.35
N VAL A 700 17.83 17.76 8.56
CA VAL A 700 18.18 16.40 8.99
C VAL A 700 19.60 15.98 8.61
N ILE A 701 20.13 15.01 9.33
CA ILE A 701 21.28 14.22 8.93
C ILE A 701 20.77 12.82 8.59
N VAL A 702 20.80 12.44 7.31
CA VAL A 702 20.60 11.05 6.89
C VAL A 702 21.95 10.36 6.93
N ASP A 703 22.17 9.53 7.95
CA ASP A 703 23.49 8.97 8.25
C ASP A 703 23.52 7.45 8.08
N GLY A 704 23.75 6.98 6.85
CA GLY A 704 23.94 5.56 6.58
C GLY A 704 25.19 4.96 7.24
N LEU A 705 26.10 5.79 7.78
CA LEU A 705 27.30 5.32 8.48
C LEU A 705 27.00 4.75 9.87
N THR A 706 25.80 4.96 10.40
CA THR A 706 25.42 4.33 11.68
C THR A 706 25.11 2.84 11.52
N GLN A 707 24.79 2.38 10.29
CA GLN A 707 24.52 0.97 10.03
C GLN A 707 25.77 0.13 10.35
N PRO A 708 25.64 -0.96 11.13
CA PRO A 708 26.78 -1.81 11.48
C PRO A 708 27.63 -2.24 10.27
N GLY A 709 28.92 -1.92 10.32
CA GLY A 709 29.88 -2.26 9.28
C GLY A 709 29.95 -1.27 8.10
N ALA A 710 29.19 -0.17 8.12
CA ALA A 710 29.38 0.95 7.21
C ALA A 710 30.61 1.79 7.60
N SER A 711 31.31 2.37 6.61
CA SER A 711 32.50 3.19 6.86
C SER A 711 32.82 4.11 5.68
N CYS A 712 33.28 5.32 6.00
CA CYS A 712 33.75 6.31 5.03
C CYS A 712 35.16 6.85 5.33
N ASN A 713 35.99 6.06 5.99
CA ASN A 713 37.34 6.52 6.36
C ASN A 713 38.37 6.37 5.23
N ALA A 714 37.98 5.77 4.10
CA ALA A 714 38.79 5.60 2.90
C ALA A 714 37.89 5.44 1.67
N TRP A 715 38.42 5.70 0.47
CA TRP A 715 37.77 5.41 -0.80
C TRP A 715 38.24 4.04 -1.36
N PRO A 716 37.35 3.16 -1.85
CA PRO A 716 35.89 3.29 -1.84
C PRO A 716 35.29 3.11 -0.44
N PRO A 717 34.18 3.81 -0.10
CA PRO A 717 33.49 3.60 1.16
C PRO A 717 32.86 2.21 1.23
N THR A 718 32.63 1.72 2.44
CA THR A 718 31.79 0.54 2.66
C THR A 718 30.38 1.03 2.99
N LEU A 719 29.48 0.93 2.03
CA LEU A 719 28.06 1.30 2.20
C LEU A 719 27.24 0.06 2.53
N LYS A 720 26.28 0.19 3.45
CA LYS A 720 25.42 -0.92 3.90
C LYS A 720 23.94 -0.67 3.65
N ILE A 721 23.56 0.56 3.32
CA ILE A 721 22.17 0.94 3.04
C ILE A 721 22.07 1.31 1.56
N GLN A 722 21.13 0.66 0.87
CA GLN A 722 20.76 0.97 -0.51
C GLN A 722 19.28 1.37 -0.54
N ILE A 723 18.97 2.54 -1.09
CA ILE A 723 17.62 3.08 -1.21
C ILE A 723 17.26 3.17 -2.70
N GLU A 724 16.29 2.40 -3.15
CA GLU A 724 15.89 2.37 -4.58
C GLU A 724 14.88 3.49 -4.95
N GLY A 725 14.61 4.41 -4.02
CA GLY A 725 13.78 5.61 -4.22
C GLY A 725 14.53 6.93 -4.20
N ARG A 726 13.89 7.99 -4.70
CA ARG A 726 14.46 9.35 -4.70
C ARG A 726 14.30 10.01 -3.33
N LEU A 727 15.39 10.52 -2.78
CA LEU A 727 15.37 11.35 -1.57
C LEU A 727 15.13 12.82 -1.94
N ILE A 728 14.09 13.46 -1.40
CA ILE A 728 13.74 14.87 -1.69
C ILE A 728 13.93 15.69 -0.41
N LEU A 729 14.79 16.70 -0.46
CA LEU A 729 15.11 17.58 0.67
C LEU A 729 14.62 19.00 0.38
N GLU A 730 13.49 19.38 0.99
CA GLU A 730 12.91 20.74 0.95
C GLU A 730 13.30 21.58 2.17
N GLY A 731 13.72 20.95 3.27
CA GLY A 731 14.27 21.62 4.44
C GLY A 731 15.55 22.40 4.13
N ASN A 732 16.22 22.98 5.13
CA ASN A 732 17.51 23.66 4.92
C ASN A 732 18.64 22.92 5.64
N ALA A 733 19.88 23.12 5.20
CA ALA A 733 21.10 22.69 5.90
C ALA A 733 21.22 21.17 6.21
N SER A 734 20.44 20.32 5.53
CA SER A 734 20.51 18.87 5.70
C SER A 734 21.80 18.25 5.15
N LEU A 735 22.23 17.14 5.75
CA LEU A 735 23.40 16.35 5.35
C LEU A 735 22.96 14.93 4.95
N VAL A 736 23.40 14.47 3.78
CA VAL A 736 23.25 13.08 3.33
C VAL A 736 24.63 12.44 3.22
N ARG A 737 24.84 11.30 3.89
CA ARG A 737 26.07 10.52 3.80
C ARG A 737 25.90 9.02 4.05
N GLY A 738 26.83 8.22 3.54
CA GLY A 738 26.96 6.81 3.90
C GLY A 738 25.91 5.90 3.27
N ILE A 739 25.23 6.34 2.22
CA ILE A 739 24.16 5.59 1.56
C ILE A 739 24.45 5.41 0.07
N SER A 740 23.96 4.30 -0.47
CA SER A 740 23.67 4.15 -1.90
C SER A 740 22.20 4.50 -2.11
N VAL A 741 21.90 5.36 -3.07
CA VAL A 741 20.55 5.86 -3.31
C VAL A 741 20.30 6.02 -4.80
N PHE A 742 19.05 5.83 -5.20
CA PHE A 742 18.59 6.03 -6.56
C PHE A 742 18.85 7.45 -7.06
N ALA A 743 18.32 8.47 -6.40
CA ALA A 743 18.49 9.88 -6.78
C ALA A 743 18.30 10.80 -5.57
N ILE A 744 18.80 12.05 -5.66
CA ILE A 744 18.64 13.06 -4.62
C ILE A 744 18.15 14.38 -5.25
N SER A 745 17.08 14.96 -4.70
CA SER A 745 16.65 16.34 -4.99
C SER A 745 16.96 17.25 -3.81
N LEU A 746 17.61 18.37 -4.09
CA LEU A 746 18.03 19.40 -3.15
C LEU A 746 17.26 20.68 -3.46
N ASP A 747 16.14 20.89 -2.78
CA ASP A 747 15.17 21.93 -3.10
C ASP A 747 15.23 23.11 -2.13
N GLY A 748 15.65 22.90 -0.88
CA GLY A 748 15.95 23.97 0.08
C GLY A 748 17.37 24.53 -0.05
N THR A 749 17.97 25.09 1.01
CA THR A 749 19.30 25.77 0.91
C THR A 749 20.38 25.09 1.76
N ASN A 750 21.65 25.25 1.38
CA ASN A 750 22.83 24.82 2.14
C ASN A 750 22.94 23.32 2.45
N HIS A 751 22.31 22.46 1.64
CA HIS A 751 22.46 21.01 1.80
C HIS A 751 23.87 20.52 1.46
N THR A 752 24.30 19.46 2.14
CA THR A 752 25.55 18.76 1.84
C THR A 752 25.28 17.31 1.47
N VAL A 753 25.83 16.84 0.34
CA VAL A 753 25.85 15.43 -0.06
C VAL A 753 27.29 14.99 -0.18
N ARG A 754 27.71 14.01 0.62
CA ARG A 754 29.09 13.50 0.62
C ARG A 754 29.12 12.03 0.94
N CYS A 755 30.19 11.34 0.57
CA CYS A 755 30.34 9.90 0.82
C CYS A 755 29.09 9.07 0.46
N SER A 756 28.53 9.32 -0.73
CA SER A 756 27.30 8.67 -1.16
C SER A 756 27.43 8.18 -2.59
N PHE A 757 26.77 7.07 -2.89
CA PHE A 757 26.62 6.56 -4.25
C PHE A 757 25.22 6.90 -4.75
N VAL A 758 25.12 7.59 -5.88
CA VAL A 758 23.86 8.04 -6.47
C VAL A 758 23.69 7.39 -7.84
N GLY A 759 22.71 6.51 -7.98
CA GLY A 759 22.41 5.75 -9.20
C GLY A 759 23.12 4.40 -9.34
N THR A 760 23.91 3.99 -8.34
CA THR A 760 24.63 2.71 -8.37
C THR A 760 24.35 1.91 -7.12
N GLU A 761 24.45 0.58 -7.22
CA GLU A 761 24.37 -0.32 -6.08
C GLU A 761 25.43 0.03 -5.01
N ALA A 762 25.29 -0.49 -3.78
CA ALA A 762 26.20 -0.24 -2.68
C ALA A 762 27.68 -0.63 -2.94
N THR A 763 27.95 -1.44 -3.96
CA THR A 763 29.29 -1.80 -4.44
C THR A 763 29.92 -0.74 -5.35
N GLY A 764 29.09 0.12 -5.96
CA GLY A 764 29.50 1.14 -6.92
C GLY A 764 29.94 0.59 -8.29
N THR A 765 29.61 -0.66 -8.61
CA THR A 765 30.03 -1.33 -9.86
C THR A 765 28.90 -1.61 -10.84
N ALA A 766 27.64 -1.44 -10.44
CA ALA A 766 26.46 -1.67 -11.24
C ALA A 766 25.41 -0.56 -11.01
N PRO A 767 24.60 -0.23 -12.02
CA PRO A 767 23.58 0.81 -11.88
C PRO A 767 22.38 0.26 -11.09
N ILE A 768 21.73 1.12 -10.31
CA ILE A 768 20.36 0.87 -9.85
C ILE A 768 19.44 1.23 -11.04
N PRO A 769 18.54 0.35 -11.49
CA PRO A 769 17.66 0.65 -12.61
C PRO A 769 16.84 1.93 -12.36
N ASP A 770 17.01 2.96 -13.20
CA ASP A 770 16.31 4.24 -13.06
C ASP A 770 15.55 4.69 -14.32
N PHE A 771 14.68 5.69 -14.13
CA PHE A 771 13.94 6.38 -15.20
C PHE A 771 14.25 7.90 -15.22
N GLY A 772 15.34 8.34 -14.59
CA GLY A 772 15.56 9.74 -14.23
C GLY A 772 17.01 10.23 -14.30
N GLY A 773 17.32 11.26 -13.51
CA GLY A 773 18.69 11.74 -13.29
C GLY A 773 19.09 11.60 -11.82
N GLY A 774 20.37 11.83 -11.53
CA GLY A 774 20.95 11.53 -10.22
C GLY A 774 20.73 12.61 -9.17
N VAL A 775 21.49 13.70 -9.24
CA VAL A 775 21.39 14.81 -8.27
C VAL A 775 20.76 16.03 -8.93
N PHE A 776 19.63 16.50 -8.41
CA PHE A 776 18.94 17.71 -8.86
C PHE A 776 19.02 18.81 -7.79
N THR A 777 19.37 20.03 -8.18
CA THR A 777 19.27 21.20 -7.29
C THR A 777 18.26 22.18 -7.87
N VAL A 778 17.02 22.23 -7.36
CA VAL A 778 15.90 22.85 -8.09
C VAL A 778 15.67 24.31 -7.69
N ASN A 779 15.40 24.58 -6.41
CA ASN A 779 14.94 25.89 -5.92
C ASN A 779 15.87 26.50 -4.84
N GLY A 780 17.02 25.87 -4.62
CA GLY A 780 17.95 26.14 -3.53
C GLY A 780 19.17 26.99 -3.85
N SER A 781 20.00 27.24 -2.84
CA SER A 781 21.31 27.89 -2.97
C SER A 781 22.33 27.35 -1.98
N GLY A 782 23.62 27.41 -2.32
CA GLY A 782 24.72 27.13 -1.39
C GLY A 782 24.96 25.65 -1.10
N HIS A 783 24.58 24.74 -2.01
CA HIS A 783 24.77 23.31 -1.78
C HIS A 783 26.24 22.91 -1.92
N MET A 784 26.67 21.94 -1.12
CA MET A 784 27.96 21.25 -1.26
C MET A 784 27.72 19.82 -1.75
N ILE A 785 28.24 19.48 -2.92
CA ILE A 785 28.19 18.11 -3.46
C ILE A 785 29.62 17.59 -3.57
N GLY A 786 29.96 16.69 -2.66
CA GLY A 786 31.30 16.12 -2.49
C GLY A 786 32.14 16.93 -1.51
N GLY A 787 33.43 17.10 -1.82
CA GLY A 787 34.37 17.83 -0.99
C GLY A 787 35.81 17.70 -1.50
N VAL A 788 36.75 18.28 -0.74
CA VAL A 788 38.19 18.28 -1.10
C VAL A 788 38.95 17.05 -0.61
N SER A 789 38.33 16.23 0.25
CA SER A 789 38.87 14.96 0.74
C SER A 789 38.31 13.79 -0.06
N GLU A 790 39.10 12.75 -0.28
CA GLU A 790 38.64 11.49 -0.89
C GLU A 790 37.49 10.84 -0.11
N THR A 791 37.40 11.09 1.20
CA THR A 791 36.31 10.59 2.06
C THR A 791 35.00 11.35 1.88
N ASP A 792 35.01 12.52 1.25
CA ASP A 792 33.78 13.27 0.96
C ASP A 792 33.23 12.96 -0.45
N ARG A 793 34.01 12.28 -1.28
CA ARG A 793 33.68 11.94 -2.67
C ARG A 793 32.34 11.23 -2.80
N ASN A 794 31.57 11.61 -3.81
CA ASN A 794 30.40 10.86 -4.26
C ASN A 794 30.67 10.15 -5.58
N LEU A 795 29.93 9.07 -5.82
CA LEU A 795 29.79 8.41 -7.11
C LEU A 795 28.43 8.75 -7.70
N ILE A 796 28.35 9.27 -8.92
CA ILE A 796 27.11 9.73 -9.56
C ILE A 796 27.05 9.16 -10.99
N SER A 797 26.48 7.97 -11.12
CA SER A 797 26.64 7.12 -12.31
C SER A 797 25.43 6.22 -12.51
N GLY A 798 25.28 5.66 -13.71
CA GLY A 798 24.25 4.67 -14.01
C GLY A 798 22.86 5.23 -14.34
N HIS A 799 22.69 6.54 -14.45
CA HIS A 799 21.41 7.18 -14.73
C HIS A 799 21.00 7.08 -16.20
N THR A 800 19.71 6.93 -16.49
CA THR A 800 19.14 6.89 -17.85
C THR A 800 19.03 8.28 -18.50
N SER A 801 19.28 9.35 -17.75
CA SER A 801 19.31 10.73 -18.25
C SER A 801 20.62 11.45 -17.86
N VAL A 802 20.53 12.52 -17.07
CA VAL A 802 21.68 13.32 -16.61
C VAL A 802 22.17 12.86 -15.24
N GLY A 803 23.48 12.76 -15.04
CA GLY A 803 24.04 12.41 -13.72
C GLY A 803 23.74 13.49 -12.68
N MET A 804 23.95 14.76 -13.03
CA MET A 804 23.66 15.91 -12.17
C MET A 804 23.03 17.05 -12.94
N ARG A 805 21.97 17.66 -12.39
CA ARG A 805 21.39 18.92 -12.88
C ARG A 805 21.44 20.01 -11.80
N ILE A 806 22.16 21.08 -12.09
CA ILE A 806 22.36 22.21 -11.20
C ILE A 806 21.53 23.42 -11.65
N SER A 807 20.49 23.77 -10.90
CA SER A 807 19.68 25.00 -11.08
C SER A 807 19.73 25.90 -9.83
N SER A 808 20.72 25.71 -8.96
CA SER A 808 20.90 26.47 -7.73
C SER A 808 22.03 27.50 -7.85
N SER A 809 21.93 28.62 -7.14
CA SER A 809 23.01 29.63 -7.07
C SER A 809 23.99 29.33 -5.94
N GLY A 810 25.28 29.64 -6.13
CA GLY A 810 26.28 29.53 -5.04
C GLY A 810 26.69 28.11 -4.65
N SER A 811 26.32 27.10 -5.43
CA SER A 811 26.63 25.70 -5.14
C SER A 811 28.09 25.35 -5.50
N VAL A 812 28.67 24.44 -4.74
CA VAL A 812 30.05 23.94 -4.89
C VAL A 812 30.00 22.44 -5.14
N VAL A 813 30.61 21.99 -6.24
CA VAL A 813 30.67 20.59 -6.64
C VAL A 813 32.12 20.18 -6.80
N GLN A 814 32.64 19.35 -5.90
CA GLN A 814 34.05 19.03 -5.82
C GLN A 814 34.28 17.56 -5.48
N GLY A 815 35.35 16.99 -6.03
CA GLY A 815 35.80 15.66 -5.62
C GLY A 815 34.90 14.50 -6.05
N ASN A 816 33.98 14.65 -7.02
CA ASN A 816 33.03 13.59 -7.40
C ASN A 816 33.50 12.74 -8.59
N PHE A 817 33.04 11.49 -8.68
CA PHE A 817 33.14 10.65 -9.87
C PHE A 817 31.77 10.57 -10.57
N ILE A 818 31.72 10.91 -11.85
CA ILE A 818 30.49 11.09 -12.61
C ILE A 818 30.58 10.34 -13.95
N GLY A 819 29.77 9.28 -14.09
CA GLY A 819 29.72 8.42 -15.28
C GLY A 819 30.72 7.24 -15.29
N THR A 820 31.44 7.04 -14.19
CA THR A 820 32.38 5.93 -13.99
C THR A 820 31.89 4.96 -12.92
N ASP A 821 32.51 3.79 -12.81
CA ASP A 821 32.38 2.97 -11.61
C ASP A 821 33.16 3.59 -10.43
N VAL A 822 33.05 2.96 -9.26
CA VAL A 822 33.73 3.40 -8.04
C VAL A 822 35.27 3.46 -8.16
N THR A 823 35.85 2.73 -9.10
CA THR A 823 37.30 2.74 -9.32
C THR A 823 37.76 3.95 -10.13
N GLY A 824 36.84 4.59 -10.87
CA GLY A 824 37.15 5.67 -11.81
C GLY A 824 37.92 5.20 -13.04
N MET A 825 38.03 3.89 -13.27
CA MET A 825 38.74 3.30 -14.42
C MET A 825 37.79 2.68 -15.44
N ASN A 826 36.56 2.32 -15.06
CA ASN A 826 35.57 1.77 -15.97
C ASN A 826 34.38 2.71 -16.12
N SER A 827 33.74 2.68 -17.28
CA SER A 827 32.54 3.46 -17.56
C SER A 827 31.32 2.82 -16.89
N LEU A 828 30.55 3.61 -16.17
CA LEU A 828 29.21 3.26 -15.72
C LEU A 828 28.31 4.44 -16.12
N PRO A 829 27.95 4.52 -17.42
CA PRO A 829 27.50 5.75 -18.05
C PRO A 829 26.24 6.32 -17.40
N ASN A 830 26.19 7.64 -17.29
CA ASN A 830 24.91 8.33 -17.38
C ASN A 830 24.55 8.42 -18.87
N ALA A 831 23.37 7.95 -19.26
CA ALA A 831 23.03 7.71 -20.67
C ALA A 831 22.93 8.98 -21.52
N PHE A 832 22.77 10.15 -20.91
CA PHE A 832 22.81 11.44 -21.59
C PHE A 832 24.01 12.28 -21.15
N ARG A 833 23.82 13.29 -20.30
CA ARG A 833 24.91 14.19 -19.87
C ARG A 833 25.48 13.76 -18.54
N GLY A 834 26.77 13.98 -18.31
CA GLY A 834 27.35 13.87 -16.97
C GLY A 834 26.75 14.92 -16.05
N VAL A 835 26.89 16.19 -16.44
CA VAL A 835 26.45 17.36 -15.67
C VAL A 835 25.75 18.38 -16.56
N GLN A 836 24.67 18.97 -16.06
CA GLN A 836 23.96 20.06 -16.69
C GLN A 836 23.75 21.21 -15.70
N ILE A 837 24.32 22.37 -15.99
CA ILE A 837 24.24 23.59 -15.17
C ILE A 837 23.36 24.61 -15.91
N VAL A 838 22.30 25.07 -15.26
CA VAL A 838 21.26 25.93 -15.85
C VAL A 838 20.92 27.11 -14.94
N SER A 839 20.28 28.14 -15.51
CA SER A 839 19.78 29.29 -14.75
C SER A 839 18.90 28.86 -13.58
N ALA A 840 19.10 29.48 -12.41
CA ALA A 840 18.21 29.27 -11.28
C ALA A 840 16.80 29.80 -11.54
N ILE A 841 15.79 29.05 -11.10
CA ILE A 841 14.39 29.47 -11.15
C ILE A 841 14.25 30.71 -10.24
N GLY A 842 13.94 31.87 -10.83
CA GLY A 842 13.81 33.14 -10.09
C GLY A 842 15.01 34.10 -10.15
N GLY A 843 16.08 33.77 -10.89
CA GLY A 843 17.15 34.73 -11.25
C GLY A 843 18.11 35.10 -10.10
N ALA A 844 18.25 34.26 -9.08
CA ALA A 844 19.17 34.52 -7.97
C ALA A 844 20.64 34.54 -8.45
N ALA A 845 21.36 35.61 -8.11
CA ALA A 845 22.76 35.79 -8.45
C ALA A 845 23.67 35.06 -7.45
N GLY A 846 24.51 34.13 -7.92
CA GLY A 846 25.55 33.49 -7.11
C GLY A 846 26.41 32.54 -7.96
N ALA A 847 27.72 32.72 -7.93
CA ALA A 847 28.69 31.95 -8.72
C ALA A 847 28.68 30.46 -8.34
N ILE A 848 28.66 29.57 -9.34
CA ILE A 848 28.74 28.11 -9.15
C ILE A 848 30.19 27.69 -9.32
N THR A 849 30.70 26.90 -8.38
CA THR A 849 32.07 26.34 -8.44
C THR A 849 31.99 24.85 -8.78
N PHE A 850 32.55 24.46 -9.92
CA PHE A 850 32.65 23.07 -10.36
C PHE A 850 34.12 22.65 -10.44
N GLY A 851 34.55 21.90 -9.43
CA GLY A 851 35.94 21.52 -9.21
C GLY A 851 36.69 22.54 -8.33
N GLY A 852 38.00 22.54 -8.40
CA GLY A 852 38.85 23.44 -7.64
C GLY A 852 40.32 23.03 -7.67
N SER A 853 41.17 23.89 -7.12
CA SER A 853 42.62 23.69 -7.09
C SER A 853 43.15 22.99 -5.82
N GLU A 854 42.29 22.79 -4.82
CA GLU A 854 42.70 22.24 -3.52
C GLU A 854 42.93 20.73 -3.63
N GLY A 855 44.14 20.28 -3.26
CA GLY A 855 44.51 18.86 -3.34
C GLY A 855 44.63 18.29 -4.75
N THR A 856 44.52 19.13 -5.80
CA THR A 856 44.71 18.73 -7.19
C THR A 856 46.15 18.93 -7.63
N THR A 857 46.72 17.95 -8.34
CA THR A 857 48.03 18.11 -8.98
C THR A 857 47.81 18.40 -10.46
N PRO A 858 48.38 19.48 -11.03
CA PRO A 858 48.29 19.76 -12.46
C PRO A 858 48.77 18.55 -13.28
N GLY A 859 47.89 17.96 -14.08
CA GLY A 859 48.20 16.76 -14.89
C GLY A 859 48.40 15.46 -14.10
N GLY A 860 48.04 15.42 -12.82
CA GLY A 860 48.09 14.22 -11.96
C GLY A 860 46.70 13.58 -11.72
N PRO A 861 46.64 12.53 -10.89
CA PRO A 861 45.40 11.83 -10.58
C PRO A 861 44.40 12.70 -9.78
N CYS A 862 43.12 12.35 -9.87
CA CYS A 862 42.01 13.09 -9.26
C CYS A 862 41.84 12.79 -7.75
N THR A 863 42.69 13.35 -6.88
CA THR A 863 42.76 13.01 -5.44
C THR A 863 42.24 14.09 -4.47
N GLY A 864 41.77 15.23 -4.97
CA GLY A 864 41.30 16.39 -4.16
C GLY A 864 39.97 16.96 -4.68
N ALA A 865 39.87 18.28 -4.80
CA ALA A 865 38.69 19.00 -5.30
C ALA A 865 38.28 18.65 -6.74
N CYS A 866 39.13 17.95 -7.50
CA CYS A 866 38.89 17.50 -8.87
C CYS A 866 37.62 16.64 -8.99
N ASN A 867 36.75 16.97 -9.95
CA ASN A 867 35.72 16.02 -10.41
C ASN A 867 36.23 15.23 -11.62
N LEU A 868 35.92 13.93 -11.64
CA LEU A 868 36.11 13.04 -12.78
C LEU A 868 34.78 12.92 -13.53
N VAL A 869 34.69 13.46 -14.75
CA VAL A 869 33.46 13.45 -15.57
C VAL A 869 33.74 12.72 -16.89
N SER A 870 33.51 11.40 -16.86
CA SER A 870 34.00 10.50 -17.92
C SER A 870 33.03 9.35 -18.16
N GLY A 871 33.10 8.73 -19.34
CA GLY A 871 32.27 7.58 -19.67
C GLY A 871 30.77 7.85 -19.86
N ASN A 872 30.34 9.12 -19.98
CA ASN A 872 28.92 9.46 -20.17
C ASN A 872 28.46 9.27 -21.62
N GLY A 873 27.15 9.05 -21.81
CA GLY A 873 26.54 8.72 -23.10
C GLY A 873 26.42 9.87 -24.11
N ASN A 874 26.77 11.10 -23.72
CA ASN A 874 26.79 12.30 -24.56
C ASN A 874 27.76 13.35 -23.97
N THR A 875 27.36 14.62 -23.82
CA THR A 875 28.19 15.72 -23.28
C THR A 875 28.60 15.47 -21.83
N ALA A 876 29.86 15.69 -21.49
CA ALA A 876 30.31 15.56 -20.10
C ALA A 876 29.72 16.66 -19.20
N ILE A 877 29.93 17.92 -19.57
CA ILE A 877 29.45 19.10 -18.82
C ILE A 877 28.73 20.06 -19.78
N GLU A 878 27.51 20.46 -19.48
CA GLU A 878 26.76 21.49 -20.23
C GLU A 878 26.43 22.68 -19.31
N ILE A 879 26.70 23.90 -19.76
CA ILE A 879 26.34 25.16 -19.11
C ILE A 879 25.35 25.90 -20.01
N THR A 880 24.16 26.25 -19.53
CA THR A 880 23.12 26.88 -20.36
C THR A 880 22.39 27.99 -19.61
N SER A 881 22.33 29.19 -20.19
CA SER A 881 21.61 30.36 -19.67
C SER A 881 22.06 30.83 -18.28
N VAL A 882 23.29 30.53 -17.84
CA VAL A 882 23.81 30.90 -16.51
C VAL A 882 25.24 31.44 -16.60
N SER A 883 25.48 32.54 -15.90
CA SER A 883 26.77 33.24 -15.88
C SER A 883 27.50 33.08 -14.55
N GLY A 884 28.82 33.26 -14.56
CA GLY A 884 29.64 33.18 -13.36
C GLY A 884 29.90 31.74 -12.88
N VAL A 885 29.78 30.74 -13.75
CA VAL A 885 30.20 29.37 -13.46
C VAL A 885 31.72 29.27 -13.62
N THR A 886 32.40 28.71 -12.62
CA THR A 886 33.83 28.38 -12.68
C THR A 886 34.00 26.87 -12.76
N VAL A 887 34.53 26.38 -13.88
CA VAL A 887 34.91 24.97 -14.08
C VAL A 887 36.42 24.87 -13.99
N ALA A 888 36.98 24.32 -12.91
CA ALA A 888 38.42 24.32 -12.68
C ALA A 888 38.94 22.99 -12.12
N GLY A 889 40.12 22.56 -12.57
CA GLY A 889 40.85 21.41 -12.01
C GLY A 889 40.18 20.05 -12.22
N ASN A 890 39.30 19.90 -13.21
CA ASN A 890 38.55 18.66 -13.47
C ASN A 890 39.26 17.77 -14.51
N LEU A 891 38.96 16.47 -14.46
CA LEU A 891 39.31 15.49 -15.50
C LEU A 891 38.06 15.13 -16.29
N VAL A 892 38.11 15.27 -17.61
CA VAL A 892 36.96 15.06 -18.51
C VAL A 892 37.38 14.15 -19.66
N GLY A 893 36.77 12.97 -19.73
CA GLY A 893 37.00 11.95 -20.79
C GLY A 893 38.22 11.05 -20.58
N THR A 894 38.90 11.18 -19.43
CA THR A 894 40.00 10.29 -19.00
C THR A 894 39.57 9.40 -17.83
N ASP A 895 40.37 8.39 -17.47
CA ASP A 895 40.25 7.71 -16.19
C ASP A 895 40.69 8.59 -15.00
N VAL A 896 40.56 8.07 -13.78
CA VAL A 896 40.95 8.75 -12.52
C VAL A 896 42.43 9.17 -12.47
N THR A 897 43.30 8.51 -13.25
CA THR A 897 44.73 8.85 -13.33
C THR A 897 44.99 10.07 -14.20
N GLY A 898 44.01 10.43 -15.05
CA GLY A 898 44.12 11.45 -16.06
C GLY A 898 44.82 10.97 -17.33
N ALA A 899 45.26 9.71 -17.43
CA ALA A 899 46.12 9.25 -18.50
C ALA A 899 45.43 8.33 -19.52
N ALA A 900 44.56 7.41 -19.06
CA ALA A 900 43.90 6.47 -19.96
C ALA A 900 42.59 7.05 -20.50
N PRO A 901 42.20 6.73 -21.76
CA PRO A 901 40.95 7.19 -22.32
C PRO A 901 39.76 6.53 -21.63
N LEU A 902 38.79 7.34 -21.20
CA LEU A 902 37.48 6.91 -20.73
C LEU A 902 36.42 7.86 -21.32
N PRO A 903 36.20 7.76 -22.65
CA PRO A 903 35.57 8.81 -23.45
C PRO A 903 34.13 9.06 -23.01
N ASN A 904 33.73 10.34 -22.97
CA ASN A 904 32.33 10.69 -23.10
C ASN A 904 31.95 10.59 -24.58
N LEU A 905 30.75 10.12 -24.92
CA LEU A 905 30.39 9.88 -26.33
C LEU A 905 30.16 11.16 -27.15
N GLY A 906 29.93 12.31 -26.48
CA GLY A 906 29.78 13.62 -27.11
C GLY A 906 30.88 14.59 -26.70
N THR A 907 30.56 15.89 -26.67
CA THR A 907 31.47 17.00 -26.32
C THR A 907 31.99 16.92 -24.87
N GLY A 908 33.24 17.33 -24.63
CA GLY A 908 33.77 17.48 -23.27
C GLY A 908 33.00 18.52 -22.44
N LEU A 909 33.00 19.77 -22.91
CA LEU A 909 32.29 20.89 -22.28
C LEU A 909 31.51 21.72 -23.30
N LEU A 910 30.22 21.93 -23.07
CA LEU A 910 29.35 22.74 -23.92
C LEU A 910 28.83 23.97 -23.16
N ILE A 911 29.02 25.16 -23.73
CA ILE A 911 28.64 26.44 -23.13
C ILE A 911 27.63 27.16 -24.03
N ARG A 912 26.47 27.48 -23.47
CA ARG A 912 25.38 28.29 -24.06
C ARG A 912 24.99 29.41 -23.11
N ALA A 913 25.97 30.17 -22.64
CA ALA A 913 25.80 31.22 -21.63
C ALA A 913 26.96 32.22 -21.68
N ASP A 914 26.82 33.34 -20.98
CA ASP A 914 27.83 34.41 -20.93
C ASP A 914 28.67 34.36 -19.65
N ASP A 915 29.87 34.95 -19.66
CA ASP A 915 30.68 35.27 -18.48
C ASP A 915 31.06 34.07 -17.59
N ASN A 916 31.44 32.94 -18.18
CA ASN A 916 31.93 31.76 -17.45
C ASN A 916 33.46 31.62 -17.51
N ILE A 917 34.03 30.87 -16.58
CA ILE A 917 35.47 30.58 -16.51
C ILE A 917 35.68 29.08 -16.62
N VAL A 918 36.42 28.67 -17.65
CA VAL A 918 36.90 27.30 -17.83
C VAL A 918 38.40 27.32 -17.62
N GLY A 919 38.85 26.73 -16.52
CA GLY A 919 40.24 26.67 -16.13
C GLY A 919 40.63 27.86 -15.24
N GLY A 920 41.80 28.44 -15.51
CA GLY A 920 42.29 29.60 -14.78
C GLY A 920 43.76 29.89 -15.06
N ILE A 921 44.25 31.02 -14.56
CA ILE A 921 45.66 31.41 -14.78
C ILE A 921 46.64 30.52 -14.00
N ASP A 922 46.18 29.92 -12.90
CA ASP A 922 46.97 29.00 -12.08
C ASP A 922 46.96 27.59 -12.65
N ALA A 923 48.10 26.90 -12.58
CA ALA A 923 48.24 25.55 -13.14
C ALA A 923 47.25 24.54 -12.52
N ALA A 924 46.91 24.70 -11.24
CA ALA A 924 45.98 23.82 -10.53
C ALA A 924 44.51 24.05 -10.90
N ALA A 925 44.19 25.17 -11.58
CA ALA A 925 42.85 25.42 -12.09
C ALA A 925 42.62 24.80 -13.48
N ALA A 926 43.67 24.38 -14.19
CA ALA A 926 43.55 23.81 -15.53
C ALA A 926 42.71 22.53 -15.53
N ASN A 927 41.68 22.48 -16.37
CA ASN A 927 40.98 21.22 -16.65
C ASN A 927 41.77 20.40 -17.66
N ARG A 928 41.63 19.08 -17.59
CA ARG A 928 42.06 18.16 -18.64
C ARG A 928 40.83 17.65 -19.37
N ILE A 929 40.72 17.97 -20.65
CA ILE A 929 39.57 17.65 -21.50
C ILE A 929 40.08 16.86 -22.69
N ALA A 930 39.96 15.54 -22.62
CA ALA A 930 40.58 14.66 -23.59
C ALA A 930 39.72 13.45 -23.93
N HIS A 931 39.94 12.90 -25.12
CA HIS A 931 39.30 11.66 -25.58
C HIS A 931 37.77 11.72 -25.68
N ASN A 932 37.16 12.89 -25.72
CA ASN A 932 35.72 13.00 -25.91
C ASN A 932 35.36 12.66 -27.38
N GLY A 933 34.16 12.11 -27.58
CA GLY A 933 33.71 11.59 -28.88
C GLY A 933 33.38 12.67 -29.92
N ASP A 934 33.54 13.94 -29.56
CA ASP A 934 33.30 15.12 -30.40
C ASP A 934 34.32 16.22 -30.03
N VAL A 935 33.96 17.51 -30.10
CA VAL A 935 34.80 18.66 -29.68
C VAL A 935 35.19 18.62 -28.19
N GLY A 936 36.37 19.15 -27.85
CA GLY A 936 36.79 19.36 -26.46
C GLY A 936 35.90 20.38 -25.72
N VAL A 937 35.89 21.63 -26.16
CA VAL A 937 35.07 22.72 -25.61
C VAL A 937 34.31 23.42 -26.73
N ILE A 938 32.99 23.57 -26.55
CA ILE A 938 32.13 24.30 -27.49
C ILE A 938 31.54 25.52 -26.80
N VAL A 939 31.53 26.67 -27.47
CA VAL A 939 30.73 27.85 -27.10
C VAL A 939 29.73 28.13 -28.22
N ARG A 940 28.45 28.24 -27.90
CA ARG A 940 27.38 28.57 -28.87
C ARG A 940 26.52 29.71 -28.36
N SER A 941 25.99 30.49 -29.30
CA SER A 941 24.85 31.35 -29.04
C SER A 941 23.59 30.52 -28.76
N GLY A 942 22.79 30.98 -27.81
CA GLY A 942 21.59 30.28 -27.33
C GLY A 942 20.51 31.28 -26.90
N ALA A 943 20.01 31.16 -25.66
CA ALA A 943 19.18 32.22 -25.05
C ALA A 943 20.01 33.45 -24.60
N MET A 944 21.34 33.31 -24.61
CA MET A 944 22.36 34.32 -24.36
C MET A 944 23.34 34.33 -25.54
N ASP A 945 24.14 35.39 -25.67
CA ASP A 945 24.99 35.62 -26.84
C ASP A 945 26.22 34.69 -26.88
N GLY A 946 26.60 34.11 -25.74
CA GLY A 946 27.76 33.23 -25.58
C GLY A 946 29.07 34.00 -25.42
N ILE A 947 29.05 35.21 -24.85
CA ILE A 947 30.20 36.12 -24.78
C ILE A 947 30.87 36.14 -23.39
N GLY A 948 32.11 36.58 -23.32
CA GLY A 948 32.86 36.73 -22.06
C GLY A 948 33.30 35.40 -21.42
N ASN A 949 33.23 34.29 -22.16
CA ASN A 949 33.62 32.97 -21.68
C ASN A 949 35.13 32.76 -21.78
N ARG A 950 35.80 32.80 -20.63
CA ARG A 950 37.25 32.68 -20.49
C ARG A 950 37.66 31.22 -20.47
N ILE A 951 38.38 30.76 -21.49
CA ILE A 951 38.90 29.39 -21.58
C ILE A 951 40.41 29.44 -21.39
N LEU A 952 40.86 29.27 -20.15
CA LEU A 952 42.24 29.57 -19.76
C LEU A 952 43.01 28.32 -19.33
N ARG A 953 44.20 28.13 -19.91
CA ARG A 953 45.21 27.14 -19.51
C ARG A 953 44.73 25.67 -19.50
N ASN A 954 43.59 25.36 -20.11
CA ASN A 954 43.08 23.99 -20.17
C ASN A 954 44.01 23.13 -21.03
N ILE A 955 44.17 21.87 -20.63
CA ILE A 955 44.85 20.85 -21.41
C ILE A 955 43.77 20.14 -22.22
N VAL A 956 43.70 20.43 -23.52
CA VAL A 956 42.67 19.90 -24.43
C VAL A 956 43.36 19.11 -25.52
N HIS A 957 43.09 17.80 -25.64
CA HIS A 957 43.77 16.96 -26.63
C HIS A 957 43.06 15.64 -26.92
N SER A 958 43.38 15.04 -28.06
CA SER A 958 42.88 13.73 -28.46
C SER A 958 41.36 13.59 -28.42
N ASN A 959 40.61 14.68 -28.57
CA ASN A 959 39.17 14.62 -28.79
C ASN A 959 38.91 14.30 -30.27
N ALA A 960 37.68 13.92 -30.62
CA ALA A 960 37.39 13.50 -32.00
C ALA A 960 37.18 14.69 -32.96
N GLY A 961 36.83 15.86 -32.43
CA GLY A 961 36.71 17.13 -33.15
C GLY A 961 37.70 18.19 -32.63
N PRO A 962 37.54 19.46 -33.02
CA PRO A 962 38.41 20.56 -32.57
C PRO A 962 38.53 20.67 -31.05
N GLY A 963 39.63 21.27 -30.57
CA GLY A 963 39.83 21.46 -29.14
C GLY A 963 38.91 22.51 -28.55
N ILE A 964 38.76 23.64 -29.23
CA ILE A 964 37.81 24.71 -28.89
C ILE A 964 37.07 25.07 -30.19
N ASP A 965 35.74 25.09 -30.16
CA ASP A 965 34.89 25.47 -31.29
C ASP A 965 33.92 26.60 -30.88
N LEU A 966 33.95 27.71 -31.63
CA LEU A 966 33.07 28.85 -31.43
C LEU A 966 31.96 28.87 -32.50
N GLY A 967 30.78 28.36 -32.17
CA GLY A 967 29.63 28.35 -33.08
C GLY A 967 29.16 26.96 -33.50
N ASP A 968 29.97 25.91 -33.30
CA ASP A 968 29.74 24.53 -33.77
C ASP A 968 29.69 24.42 -35.30
N ASP A 969 30.54 25.20 -35.96
CA ASP A 969 30.72 25.21 -37.40
C ASP A 969 32.17 24.88 -37.82
N GLY A 970 33.00 24.45 -36.87
CA GLY A 970 34.42 24.19 -37.03
C GLY A 970 35.27 25.46 -36.90
N MET A 971 36.56 25.35 -37.23
CA MET A 971 37.50 26.46 -37.07
C MET A 971 37.07 27.72 -37.83
N THR A 972 36.86 28.80 -37.10
CA THR A 972 36.56 30.14 -37.60
C THR A 972 37.81 30.76 -38.20
N ALA A 973 37.67 31.33 -39.39
CA ALA A 973 38.78 32.01 -40.07
C ALA A 973 38.96 33.43 -39.54
N ASN A 974 40.21 33.86 -39.33
CA ASN A 974 40.48 35.23 -38.92
C ASN A 974 39.99 36.25 -39.98
N ASP A 975 39.35 37.33 -39.54
CA ASP A 975 38.93 38.45 -40.39
C ASP A 975 39.73 39.75 -40.08
N PRO A 976 39.80 40.73 -41.01
CA PRO A 976 40.52 41.96 -40.75
C PRO A 976 39.82 42.84 -39.70
N GLY A 977 40.37 42.89 -38.49
CA GLY A 977 39.94 43.81 -37.44
C GLY A 977 38.92 43.22 -36.46
N ASP A 978 38.50 41.96 -36.61
CA ASP A 978 37.64 41.25 -35.65
C ASP A 978 36.23 41.85 -35.54
N ALA A 979 35.54 42.06 -36.67
CA ALA A 979 34.26 42.78 -36.68
C ALA A 979 33.04 41.90 -36.38
N ASP A 980 33.27 40.63 -36.07
CA ASP A 980 32.25 39.60 -36.00
C ASP A 980 31.39 39.66 -34.72
N GLU A 981 30.15 39.19 -34.84
CA GLU A 981 29.21 39.00 -33.73
C GLU A 981 28.96 37.49 -33.55
N GLY A 982 28.86 37.01 -32.31
CA GLY A 982 28.62 35.58 -32.04
C GLY A 982 29.23 35.07 -30.74
N ALA A 983 29.38 33.75 -30.63
CA ALA A 983 30.00 33.10 -29.48
C ALA A 983 31.41 33.65 -29.26
N ASN A 984 31.69 34.19 -28.07
CA ASN A 984 32.92 34.92 -27.76
C ASN A 984 33.31 35.96 -28.83
N ARG A 985 32.33 36.60 -29.47
CA ARG A 985 32.53 37.53 -30.60
C ARG A 985 33.41 36.98 -31.72
N LEU A 986 33.49 35.66 -31.86
CA LEU A 986 34.37 34.98 -32.80
C LEU A 986 35.83 35.48 -32.74
N GLN A 987 36.30 35.81 -31.53
CA GLN A 987 37.60 36.43 -31.27
C GLN A 987 38.71 35.80 -32.12
N ASN A 988 39.42 36.64 -32.89
CA ASN A 988 40.49 36.20 -33.77
C ASN A 988 41.59 35.43 -33.01
N THR A 989 42.04 34.34 -33.61
CA THR A 989 43.16 33.53 -33.10
C THR A 989 44.51 34.19 -33.40
N PRO A 990 45.57 33.93 -32.59
CA PRO A 990 46.91 34.39 -32.91
C PRO A 990 47.46 33.76 -34.20
N GLU A 991 48.01 34.56 -35.10
CA GLU A 991 48.76 34.07 -36.26
C GLU A 991 50.22 33.85 -35.87
N ILE A 992 50.62 32.59 -35.70
CA ILE A 992 52.01 32.24 -35.41
C ILE A 992 52.83 32.33 -36.71
N LEU A 993 53.84 33.19 -36.72
CA LEU A 993 54.68 33.45 -37.89
C LEU A 993 55.93 32.57 -37.90
N SER A 994 56.53 32.35 -36.74
CA SER A 994 57.69 31.49 -36.59
C SER A 994 57.85 31.04 -35.15
N VAL A 995 58.26 29.78 -35.00
CA VAL A 995 58.63 29.18 -33.73
C VAL A 995 60.09 28.74 -33.85
N THR A 996 61.00 29.47 -33.20
CA THR A 996 62.44 29.19 -33.28
C THR A 996 63.00 28.89 -31.91
N GLY A 997 63.54 27.68 -31.75
CA GLY A 997 64.29 27.29 -30.56
C GLY A 997 65.80 27.46 -30.78
N ASP A 998 66.53 27.80 -29.72
CA ASP A 998 67.98 27.59 -29.70
C ASP A 998 68.34 26.28 -28.97
N ASP A 999 69.53 25.74 -29.22
CA ASP A 999 70.07 24.56 -28.51
C ASP A 999 70.23 24.79 -26.98
N ALA A 1000 69.78 25.95 -26.45
CA ALA A 1000 69.95 26.42 -25.09
C ALA A 1000 68.63 26.59 -24.30
N SER A 1001 67.57 25.84 -24.64
CA SER A 1001 66.28 25.76 -23.90
C SER A 1001 65.40 27.01 -23.93
N THR A 1002 65.65 27.93 -24.87
CA THR A 1002 64.78 29.08 -25.12
C THR A 1002 63.90 28.85 -26.35
N LEU A 1003 62.64 29.28 -26.27
CA LEU A 1003 61.70 29.23 -27.38
C LEU A 1003 61.23 30.65 -27.69
N ALA A 1004 61.57 31.12 -28.89
CA ALA A 1004 61.08 32.39 -29.42
C ALA A 1004 59.86 32.12 -30.30
N ILE A 1005 58.75 32.78 -30.01
CA ILE A 1005 57.54 32.71 -30.84
C ILE A 1005 57.24 34.11 -31.34
N ALA A 1006 57.30 34.29 -32.66
CA ALA A 1006 56.84 35.48 -33.33
C ALA A 1006 55.38 35.27 -33.78
N TYR A 1007 54.52 36.21 -33.44
CA TYR A 1007 53.09 36.11 -33.72
C TYR A 1007 52.47 37.51 -33.89
N LEU A 1008 51.25 37.57 -34.41
CA LEU A 1008 50.39 38.76 -34.34
C LEU A 1008 48.94 38.33 -34.09
N VAL A 1009 48.09 39.25 -33.65
CA VAL A 1009 46.64 39.00 -33.58
C VAL A 1009 45.94 40.06 -34.45
N PRO A 1010 45.16 39.66 -35.47
CA PRO A 1010 44.54 40.59 -36.41
C PRO A 1010 43.26 41.28 -35.87
N SER A 1011 43.23 41.65 -34.60
CA SER A 1011 42.11 42.36 -33.97
C SER A 1011 42.36 43.87 -33.85
N ASP A 1012 41.31 44.68 -34.02
CA ASP A 1012 41.32 46.12 -33.76
C ASP A 1012 40.88 46.40 -32.31
N THR A 1013 41.50 47.40 -31.68
CA THR A 1013 41.07 48.04 -30.43
C THR A 1013 39.61 48.51 -30.38
N GLY A 1014 38.94 48.67 -31.53
CA GLY A 1014 37.53 49.01 -31.63
C GLY A 1014 36.57 47.83 -31.42
N ASN A 1015 37.03 46.60 -31.66
CA ASN A 1015 36.18 45.41 -31.63
C ASN A 1015 36.60 44.37 -30.57
N SER A 1016 37.89 44.32 -30.20
CA SER A 1016 38.38 43.50 -29.08
C SER A 1016 38.87 44.36 -27.92
N ALA A 1017 38.64 43.89 -26.69
CA ALA A 1017 39.09 44.58 -25.49
C ALA A 1017 40.55 44.23 -25.15
N TYR A 1018 41.41 45.23 -24.95
CA TYR A 1018 42.85 45.04 -24.68
C TYR A 1018 43.23 45.26 -23.20
N PRO A 1019 44.34 44.67 -22.72
CA PRO A 1019 45.27 43.78 -23.43
C PRO A 1019 44.68 42.39 -23.70
N LEU A 1020 45.06 41.78 -24.82
CA LEU A 1020 44.77 40.37 -25.08
C LEU A 1020 45.78 39.50 -24.31
N ARG A 1021 45.30 38.42 -23.70
CA ARG A 1021 46.13 37.37 -23.13
C ARG A 1021 46.33 36.27 -24.15
N ILE A 1022 47.57 36.00 -24.52
CA ILE A 1022 47.92 34.98 -25.52
C ILE A 1022 48.50 33.77 -24.82
N GLU A 1023 47.91 32.59 -24.99
CA GLU A 1023 48.39 31.36 -24.38
C GLU A 1023 48.94 30.41 -25.43
N PHE A 1024 50.16 29.90 -25.22
CA PHE A 1024 50.84 29.02 -26.16
C PHE A 1024 50.87 27.59 -25.63
N PHE A 1025 50.63 26.63 -26.52
CA PHE A 1025 50.59 25.21 -26.20
C PHE A 1025 51.39 24.39 -27.23
N LEU A 1026 51.94 23.25 -26.80
CA LEU A 1026 52.20 22.17 -27.74
C LEU A 1026 50.87 21.61 -28.21
N ALA A 1027 50.74 21.47 -29.52
CA ALA A 1027 49.62 20.79 -30.13
C ALA A 1027 49.72 19.27 -29.89
N ASP A 1028 48.59 18.59 -30.00
CA ASP A 1028 48.53 17.15 -30.06
C ASP A 1028 48.85 16.61 -31.47
N ALA A 1029 48.52 15.34 -31.73
CA ALA A 1029 49.06 14.63 -32.89
C ALA A 1029 48.50 15.09 -34.24
N ASP A 1030 47.28 15.61 -34.29
CA ASP A 1030 46.67 16.17 -35.50
C ASP A 1030 46.96 17.67 -35.67
N GLY A 1031 47.41 18.33 -34.60
CA GLY A 1031 47.83 19.73 -34.63
C GLY A 1031 46.70 20.72 -34.36
N GLU A 1032 45.54 20.26 -33.90
CA GLU A 1032 44.34 21.09 -33.72
C GLU A 1032 44.01 21.36 -32.24
N GLU A 1033 44.68 20.70 -31.29
CA GLU A 1033 44.35 20.81 -29.86
C GLU A 1033 45.56 21.03 -28.93
N GLY A 1034 45.41 21.84 -27.87
CA GLY A 1034 46.47 22.19 -26.92
C GLY A 1034 46.79 21.14 -25.84
N ALA A 1035 47.65 20.16 -26.16
CA ALA A 1035 48.06 19.08 -25.24
C ALA A 1035 48.95 19.50 -24.06
N ARG A 1036 49.71 20.59 -24.18
CA ARG A 1036 50.59 21.05 -23.08
C ARG A 1036 50.84 22.55 -23.10
N PHE A 1037 50.51 23.22 -22.00
CA PHE A 1037 50.79 24.65 -21.82
C PHE A 1037 52.29 24.97 -21.76
N LEU A 1038 52.73 25.97 -22.54
CA LEU A 1038 54.11 26.44 -22.62
C LEU A 1038 54.31 27.75 -21.83
N GLY A 1039 53.35 28.66 -21.93
CA GLY A 1039 53.44 29.99 -21.34
C GLY A 1039 52.39 30.94 -21.90
N ALA A 1040 52.35 32.15 -21.38
CA ALA A 1040 51.44 33.19 -21.85
C ALA A 1040 52.17 34.53 -22.05
N ASP A 1041 51.63 35.35 -22.93
CA ASP A 1041 52.07 36.72 -23.19
C ASP A 1041 50.88 37.71 -23.06
N SER A 1042 51.20 38.99 -22.93
CA SER A 1042 50.23 40.09 -22.82
C SER A 1042 50.39 41.04 -24.00
N TYR A 1043 49.43 41.03 -24.91
CA TYR A 1043 49.45 41.81 -26.16
C TYR A 1043 48.65 43.10 -25.99
N ALA A 1044 49.32 44.24 -25.97
CA ALA A 1044 48.76 45.55 -25.63
C ALA A 1044 48.06 46.23 -26.81
N ALA A 1045 47.17 47.19 -26.52
CA ALA A 1045 46.41 47.92 -27.54
C ALA A 1045 47.29 48.62 -28.60
N GLY A 1046 48.49 49.08 -28.20
CA GLY A 1046 49.44 49.71 -29.12
C GLY A 1046 50.11 48.73 -30.10
N GLU A 1047 49.94 47.43 -29.89
CA GLU A 1047 50.50 46.35 -30.70
C GLU A 1047 49.47 45.78 -31.68
N ALA A 1048 48.20 46.20 -31.64
CA ALA A 1048 47.13 45.70 -32.51
C ALA A 1048 47.57 45.65 -34.00
N GLY A 1049 47.50 44.46 -34.61
CA GLY A 1049 47.93 44.19 -35.98
C GLY A 1049 49.45 44.24 -36.24
N GLN A 1050 50.28 44.39 -35.20
CA GLN A 1050 51.75 44.40 -35.30
C GLN A 1050 52.34 43.07 -34.82
N GLN A 1051 53.48 42.69 -35.40
CA GLN A 1051 54.21 41.51 -34.98
C GLN A 1051 54.80 41.70 -33.58
N GLY A 1052 54.42 40.82 -32.65
CA GLY A 1052 55.04 40.63 -31.35
C GLY A 1052 56.06 39.49 -31.37
N THR A 1053 56.88 39.39 -30.32
CA THR A 1053 57.76 38.23 -30.10
C THR A 1053 57.88 37.95 -28.61
N VAL A 1054 57.50 36.74 -28.20
CA VAL A 1054 57.65 36.27 -26.82
C VAL A 1054 58.81 35.28 -26.73
N MET A 1055 59.55 35.33 -25.62
CA MET A 1055 60.64 34.42 -25.31
C MET A 1055 60.32 33.64 -24.04
N PHE A 1056 60.23 32.32 -24.14
CA PHE A 1056 60.10 31.44 -22.99
C PHE A 1056 61.46 30.82 -22.64
N SER A 1057 61.86 30.86 -21.36
CA SER A 1057 63.12 30.31 -20.87
C SER A 1057 63.07 29.97 -19.37
N PRO A 1058 63.41 28.73 -18.95
CA PRO A 1058 63.52 27.52 -19.77
C PRO A 1058 62.12 26.97 -20.07
N VAL A 1059 61.88 26.52 -21.30
CA VAL A 1059 60.72 25.66 -21.60
C VAL A 1059 61.19 24.21 -21.59
N SER A 1060 60.51 23.36 -20.83
CA SER A 1060 60.75 21.92 -20.85
C SER A 1060 60.55 21.38 -22.27
N ALA A 1061 61.56 20.64 -22.74
CA ALA A 1061 61.67 19.87 -23.99
C ALA A 1061 60.59 20.16 -25.03
N VAL A 1062 60.77 21.25 -25.79
CA VAL A 1062 60.17 21.38 -27.12
C VAL A 1062 61.22 20.84 -28.11
N GLN A 1063 60.84 19.84 -28.89
CA GLN A 1063 61.70 19.19 -29.88
C GLN A 1063 61.51 19.81 -31.26
N ASP A 1064 62.55 19.74 -32.09
CA ASP A 1064 62.47 20.12 -33.51
C ASP A 1064 61.33 19.33 -34.19
N GLY A 1065 60.40 20.05 -34.82
CA GLY A 1065 59.19 19.49 -35.42
C GLY A 1065 57.96 19.42 -34.51
N ASP A 1066 58.07 19.72 -33.21
CA ASP A 1066 56.90 19.88 -32.34
C ASP A 1066 56.00 21.01 -32.85
N LEU A 1067 54.70 20.76 -32.91
CA LEU A 1067 53.70 21.73 -33.34
C LEU A 1067 53.30 22.65 -32.18
N VAL A 1068 53.31 23.95 -32.41
CA VAL A 1068 52.89 24.97 -31.43
C VAL A 1068 51.69 25.73 -31.97
N LEU A 1069 50.68 25.90 -31.12
CA LEU A 1069 49.46 26.66 -31.38
C LEU A 1069 49.17 27.60 -30.21
N ALA A 1070 48.20 28.50 -30.36
CA ALA A 1070 47.87 29.47 -29.33
C ALA A 1070 46.38 29.85 -29.30
N THR A 1071 45.93 30.38 -28.17
CA THR A 1071 44.63 31.07 -28.04
C THR A 1071 44.85 32.53 -27.68
N ALA A 1072 43.90 33.39 -28.03
CA ALA A 1072 43.81 34.78 -27.58
C ALA A 1072 42.58 34.94 -26.70
N THR A 1073 42.72 35.60 -25.54
CA THR A 1073 41.58 36.00 -24.71
C THR A 1073 41.58 37.50 -24.52
N ASP A 1074 40.50 38.17 -24.89
CA ASP A 1074 40.36 39.61 -24.71
C ASP A 1074 40.10 40.01 -23.23
N ALA A 1075 40.16 41.30 -22.93
CA ALA A 1075 39.97 41.81 -21.57
C ALA A 1075 38.51 41.68 -21.07
N ASP A 1076 37.54 41.58 -21.98
CA ASP A 1076 36.13 41.31 -21.66
C ASP A 1076 35.93 39.81 -21.31
N GLY A 1077 36.85 38.95 -21.73
CA GLY A 1077 36.90 37.52 -21.42
C GLY A 1077 36.58 36.61 -22.60
N ASN A 1078 36.47 37.12 -23.82
CA ASN A 1078 36.22 36.33 -25.02
C ASN A 1078 37.49 35.57 -25.42
N THR A 1079 37.48 34.25 -25.31
CA THR A 1079 38.58 33.39 -25.76
C THR A 1079 38.34 32.86 -27.18
N SER A 1080 39.35 32.95 -28.04
CA SER A 1080 39.39 32.38 -29.38
C SER A 1080 39.47 30.86 -29.37
N GLU A 1081 39.26 30.25 -30.53
CA GLU A 1081 39.68 28.86 -30.78
C GLU A 1081 41.23 28.74 -30.80
N PHE A 1082 41.74 27.53 -31.01
CA PHE A 1082 43.18 27.31 -31.18
C PHE A 1082 43.65 27.78 -32.57
N SER A 1083 44.77 28.49 -32.64
CA SER A 1083 45.37 28.89 -33.90
C SER A 1083 45.85 27.68 -34.72
N GLY A 1084 46.05 27.88 -36.03
CA GLY A 1084 46.80 26.92 -36.83
C GLY A 1084 48.20 26.66 -36.26
N ALA A 1085 48.61 25.40 -36.19
CA ALA A 1085 49.87 25.03 -35.57
C ALA A 1085 51.09 25.25 -36.48
N VAL A 1086 52.20 25.69 -35.89
CA VAL A 1086 53.48 25.90 -36.56
C VAL A 1086 54.55 25.03 -35.94
N ALA A 1087 55.26 24.28 -36.79
CA ALA A 1087 56.38 23.44 -36.35
C ALA A 1087 57.52 24.31 -35.80
N SER A 1088 58.04 23.91 -34.65
CA SER A 1088 59.26 24.49 -34.11
C SER A 1088 60.46 24.09 -34.98
N VAL A 1089 61.34 25.06 -35.24
CA VAL A 1089 62.57 24.85 -36.01
C VAL A 1089 63.77 25.15 -35.13
N GLY A 1090 64.70 24.18 -35.02
CA GLY A 1090 65.99 24.39 -34.37
C GLY A 1090 66.88 25.37 -35.16
N GLY A 1091 67.30 26.47 -34.53
CA GLY A 1091 68.10 27.49 -35.18
C GLY A 1091 69.54 27.06 -35.50
N ALA A 1092 69.84 26.76 -36.76
CA ALA A 1092 71.19 26.95 -37.31
C ALA A 1092 71.35 28.42 -37.76
N ALA A 1093 72.35 29.12 -37.21
CA ALA A 1093 72.63 30.54 -37.46
C ALA A 1093 72.63 30.93 -38.96
N PRO A 1094 72.15 32.14 -39.33
CA PRO A 1094 72.14 32.58 -40.72
C PRO A 1094 73.57 32.77 -41.25
N GLN A 1095 73.94 32.00 -42.28
CA GLN A 1095 75.20 32.19 -43.01
C GLN A 1095 75.15 33.52 -43.78
N THR A 1096 75.96 34.47 -43.35
CA THR A 1096 76.25 35.72 -44.05
C THR A 1096 77.01 35.44 -45.34
N ILE A 1097 76.36 35.61 -46.50
CA ILE A 1097 77.07 35.85 -47.76
C ILE A 1097 77.41 37.34 -47.81
N PHE A 1098 78.60 37.71 -47.34
CA PHE A 1098 79.23 38.97 -47.76
C PHE A 1098 80.42 38.69 -48.67
N ALA A 1099 80.40 39.41 -49.79
CA ALA A 1099 81.31 39.32 -50.91
C ALA A 1099 82.77 39.50 -50.52
N ASP A 1100 83.61 38.59 -51.02
CA ASP A 1100 85.02 38.87 -51.22
C ASP A 1100 85.17 39.80 -52.44
N ARG A 1101 85.43 41.09 -52.18
CA ARG A 1101 86.32 41.91 -53.00
C ARG A 1101 86.77 43.18 -52.26
N PHE A 1102 88.07 43.18 -51.96
CA PHE A 1102 88.98 44.29 -51.69
C PHE A 1102 89.10 44.82 -50.25
N GLU A 1103 90.05 44.24 -49.51
CA GLU A 1103 91.04 45.05 -48.79
C GLU A 1103 92.22 45.39 -49.72
N GLY A 1104 92.65 46.65 -49.64
CA GLY A 1104 93.88 47.13 -50.24
C GLY A 1104 94.32 48.47 -49.63
N ALA A 1105 95.10 48.36 -48.54
CA ALA A 1105 95.96 49.37 -47.91
C ALA A 1105 95.34 50.30 -46.85
N ALA A 1106 95.81 50.17 -45.60
CA ALA A 1106 96.96 50.96 -45.12
C ALA A 1106 97.44 50.50 -43.73
N ARG A 1107 98.77 50.51 -43.58
CA ARG A 1107 99.55 50.19 -42.37
C ARG A 1107 99.43 51.27 -41.30
N ARG A 1108 99.32 50.89 -40.03
CA ARG A 1108 100.39 50.90 -39.01
C ARG A 1108 99.89 50.33 -37.70
#